data_AF-A0AAW0RB97-F1
#
_entry.id   AF-A0AAW0RB97-F1
#
_cell.length_a   1.000
_cell.length_b   1.000
_cell.length_c   1.000
_cell.angle_alpha   90.00
_cell.angle_beta   90.00
_cell.angle_gamma   90.00
#
_symmetry.space_group_name_H-M   'P 1'
#
loop_
_entity.id
_entity.type
_entity.pdbx_description
1 polymer ?
#
loop_
_entity_poly.entity_id
_entity_poly.type
_entity_poly.pdbx_seq_one_letter_code
_entity_poly.pdbx_strand_id
1 'polypeptide(L)'
;MTPKYTAAVIALIRQAVADFDDKHDADLLTYALIQLSSTCYHAGFPYHDLECVEISKITHVLHQAMQERAVLGSAPGGKANVTGTSMCIQALSYASKPVGIDDMLRQYDQEQYSFNETCHALAAILCQDDASKYTAQILKAVGSLCQSWWDSDGEIHGDTTPTHLHSSLLFIQSMTQVFALMDRESPNQLMDPDLKSRLLIAVFQACLRTMLMQGDDGSWGSSAEESAYGVLILCEARRLSMFSTLASPLDLAIKRGVACLEVNNGHTTSPPTAIHQLYLLAALYRAAAPPTGSIGDGSFDVARVTKGRKHAKLFSMTPLFSDIPEWEIQASMVESVLFQPMLYARRLDIFPRKDMEDDAKYFDIIPFTWTSCSNRQRTFASTSFLYEMMVISFLNYQADEFLESCAGSVPTDTLRQLIDSAFRPGVDAAHSDIPSYSQIVEPLNKFVTYISTHPCVLAASAWDRASVMRELRIFLHAHVTQLVDNVDFQKNQQTAASRNGCVTEYDANQQTFFGWVRTTSANHTSCPYSFSFVSCLLSSSLLGGKECFPAVQEKYFASAARLHLATMCRMYNDYGSTGRDAAEGNLNSINFPEYDSTPGGTEAKKRALFEIADYERNCLTRALQSLGAVSRDTGDASLDQMQNRQMEIWQMFCDVTDLYGQIYVVRDIGSRVTGPVSGPKA
;
A
#
# COMPACT_ATOMS: atom_id res chain seq x y z
N MET A 1 -24.84 -18.75 24.58
CA MET A 1 -24.85 -17.27 24.58
C MET A 1 -25.74 -16.71 23.47
N THR A 2 -25.79 -17.33 22.30
CA THR A 2 -26.62 -16.89 21.15
C THR A 2 -28.11 -16.61 21.43
N PRO A 3 -28.85 -17.36 22.27
CA PRO A 3 -30.30 -17.13 22.44
C PRO A 3 -30.66 -15.76 23.04
N LYS A 4 -29.76 -15.18 23.86
CA LYS A 4 -29.96 -13.86 24.47
C LYS A 4 -29.99 -12.76 23.41
N TYR A 5 -29.08 -12.80 22.45
CA TYR A 5 -29.00 -11.79 21.39
C TYR A 5 -30.15 -11.93 20.41
N THR A 6 -30.53 -13.17 20.04
CA THR A 6 -31.72 -13.43 19.23
C THR A 6 -32.97 -12.81 19.86
N ALA A 7 -33.20 -13.04 21.16
CA ALA A 7 -34.35 -12.46 21.87
C ALA A 7 -34.31 -10.92 21.89
N ALA A 8 -33.12 -10.31 22.04
CA ALA A 8 -32.96 -8.87 22.00
C ALA A 8 -33.25 -8.28 20.61
N VAL A 9 -32.81 -8.96 19.53
CA VAL A 9 -33.12 -8.56 18.15
C VAL A 9 -34.63 -8.66 17.89
N ILE A 10 -35.30 -9.71 18.33
CA ILE A 10 -36.77 -9.83 18.21
C ILE A 10 -37.47 -8.69 18.95
N ALA A 11 -37.03 -8.35 20.16
CA ALA A 11 -37.58 -7.23 20.92
C ALA A 11 -37.39 -5.89 20.19
N LEU A 12 -36.22 -5.70 19.58
CA LEU A 12 -35.91 -4.51 18.77
C LEU A 12 -36.78 -4.42 17.51
N ILE A 13 -36.98 -5.54 16.80
CA ILE A 13 -37.89 -5.63 15.65
C ILE A 13 -39.31 -5.27 16.06
N ARG A 14 -39.79 -5.80 17.20
CA ARG A 14 -41.13 -5.50 17.74
C ARG A 14 -41.28 -4.02 18.05
N GLN A 15 -40.29 -3.41 18.70
CA GLN A 15 -40.32 -1.98 19.00
C GLN A 15 -40.34 -1.14 17.73
N ALA A 16 -39.50 -1.46 16.74
CA ALA A 16 -39.43 -0.73 15.48
C ALA A 16 -40.75 -0.80 14.69
N VAL A 17 -41.45 -1.95 14.73
CA VAL A 17 -42.77 -2.09 14.09
C VAL A 17 -43.87 -1.40 14.90
N ALA A 18 -43.82 -1.43 16.24
CA ALA A 18 -44.78 -0.72 17.08
C ALA A 18 -44.68 0.81 16.90
N ASP A 19 -43.46 1.36 16.86
CA ASP A 19 -43.21 2.78 16.61
C ASP A 19 -43.74 3.24 15.24
N PHE A 20 -43.91 2.31 14.30
CA PHE A 20 -44.46 2.57 12.98
C PHE A 20 -45.99 2.65 12.95
N ASP A 21 -46.69 1.72 13.61
CA ASP A 21 -48.16 1.72 13.66
C ASP A 21 -48.68 3.08 14.20
N ASP A 22 -47.89 3.75 15.05
CA ASP A 22 -48.20 5.08 15.60
C ASP A 22 -47.87 6.26 14.66
N LYS A 23 -46.89 6.15 13.75
CA LYS A 23 -46.33 7.31 12.99
C LYS A 23 -46.78 7.43 11.53
N HIS A 24 -47.43 6.43 10.93
CA HIS A 24 -47.97 6.45 9.56
C HIS A 24 -46.95 6.83 8.45
N ASP A 25 -45.65 6.61 8.66
CA ASP A 25 -44.60 6.86 7.66
C ASP A 25 -44.09 5.54 7.07
N ALA A 26 -44.77 5.09 5.99
CA ALA A 26 -44.55 3.78 5.35
C ALA A 26 -43.13 3.59 4.81
N ASP A 27 -42.49 4.67 4.38
CA ASP A 27 -41.20 4.56 3.73
C ASP A 27 -40.04 4.56 4.76
N LEU A 28 -40.21 5.19 5.93
CA LEU A 28 -39.19 5.22 6.99
C LEU A 28 -39.09 3.85 7.64
N LEU A 29 -40.26 3.22 7.81
CA LEU A 29 -40.37 1.83 8.19
C LEU A 29 -39.70 0.94 7.15
N THR A 30 -40.05 1.07 5.87
CA THR A 30 -39.46 0.24 4.80
C THR A 30 -37.93 0.29 4.85
N TYR A 31 -37.33 1.48 5.03
CA TYR A 31 -35.89 1.62 5.19
C TYR A 31 -35.33 0.94 6.44
N ALA A 32 -35.91 1.20 7.62
CA ALA A 32 -35.44 0.61 8.88
C ALA A 32 -35.55 -0.92 8.88
N LEU A 33 -36.59 -1.46 8.25
CA LEU A 33 -36.86 -2.89 8.11
C LEU A 33 -35.90 -3.59 7.14
N ILE A 34 -35.57 -2.92 6.05
CA ILE A 34 -34.59 -3.36 5.07
C ILE A 34 -33.20 -3.44 5.73
N GLN A 35 -32.80 -2.39 6.47
CA GLN A 35 -31.56 -2.39 7.27
C GLN A 35 -31.56 -3.51 8.31
N LEU A 36 -32.70 -3.71 8.99
CA LEU A 36 -32.88 -4.76 9.99
C LEU A 36 -32.59 -6.15 9.44
N SER A 37 -33.24 -6.47 8.33
CA SER A 37 -33.17 -7.79 7.71
C SER A 37 -31.79 -8.05 7.10
N SER A 38 -31.20 -7.06 6.41
CA SER A 38 -29.88 -7.19 5.78
C SER A 38 -28.77 -7.33 6.83
N THR A 39 -28.81 -6.56 7.92
CA THR A 39 -27.80 -6.66 9.00
C THR A 39 -27.89 -8.01 9.72
N CYS A 40 -29.11 -8.51 10.00
CA CYS A 40 -29.30 -9.83 10.61
C CYS A 40 -28.77 -10.95 9.71
N TYR A 41 -29.02 -10.85 8.40
CA TYR A 41 -28.48 -11.79 7.41
C TYR A 41 -26.95 -11.84 7.44
N HIS A 42 -26.28 -10.69 7.34
CA HIS A 42 -24.81 -10.64 7.32
C HIS A 42 -24.18 -11.04 8.64
N ALA A 43 -24.82 -10.75 9.77
CA ALA A 43 -24.39 -11.23 11.09
C ALA A 43 -24.57 -12.76 11.26
N GLY A 44 -25.28 -13.41 10.33
CA GLY A 44 -25.48 -14.85 10.31
C GLY A 44 -26.54 -15.34 11.29
N PHE A 45 -27.50 -14.49 11.67
CA PHE A 45 -28.67 -14.97 12.39
C PHE A 45 -29.45 -15.94 11.49
N PRO A 46 -29.86 -17.13 11.96
CA PRO A 46 -30.77 -17.96 11.20
C PRO A 46 -32.15 -17.30 11.11
N TYR A 47 -32.75 -17.25 9.93
CA TYR A 47 -34.08 -16.62 9.77
C TYR A 47 -35.14 -17.25 10.68
N HIS A 48 -35.12 -18.59 10.83
CA HIS A 48 -36.04 -19.32 11.70
C HIS A 48 -35.89 -18.96 13.19
N ASP A 49 -34.70 -18.49 13.61
CA ASP A 49 -34.48 -18.03 14.98
C ASP A 49 -35.10 -16.64 15.23
N LEU A 50 -35.29 -15.85 14.17
CA LEU A 50 -35.89 -14.52 14.22
C LEU A 50 -37.37 -14.51 13.85
N GLU A 51 -37.96 -15.68 13.56
CA GLU A 51 -39.33 -15.78 13.08
C GLU A 51 -40.33 -15.25 14.13
N CYS A 52 -40.95 -14.13 13.81
CA CYS A 52 -42.02 -13.52 14.58
C CYS A 52 -43.11 -12.96 13.66
N VAL A 53 -44.25 -12.57 14.25
CA VAL A 53 -45.36 -11.99 13.49
C VAL A 53 -44.91 -10.72 12.78
N GLU A 54 -44.06 -9.94 13.42
CA GLU A 54 -43.53 -8.69 12.91
C GLU A 54 -42.62 -8.93 11.70
N ILE A 55 -41.61 -9.81 11.78
CA ILE A 55 -40.73 -10.12 10.63
C ILE A 55 -41.51 -10.68 9.44
N SER A 56 -42.54 -11.49 9.70
CA SER A 56 -43.40 -12.03 8.64
C SER A 56 -44.21 -10.94 7.93
N LYS A 57 -44.74 -9.96 8.69
CA LYS A 57 -45.41 -8.78 8.14
C LYS A 57 -44.44 -7.95 7.30
N ILE A 58 -43.24 -7.71 7.82
CA ILE A 58 -42.15 -6.98 7.15
C ILE A 58 -41.83 -7.62 5.79
N THR A 59 -41.53 -8.92 5.78
CA THR A 59 -41.25 -9.67 4.56
C THR A 59 -42.41 -9.62 3.57
N HIS A 60 -43.66 -9.66 4.04
CA HIS A 60 -44.83 -9.56 3.18
C HIS A 60 -44.93 -8.19 2.50
N VAL A 61 -44.74 -7.10 3.26
CA VAL A 61 -44.76 -5.73 2.73
C VAL A 61 -43.66 -5.52 1.71
N LEU A 62 -42.42 -5.96 2.00
CA LEU A 62 -41.30 -5.86 1.06
C LEU A 62 -41.55 -6.63 -0.23
N HIS A 63 -42.10 -7.85 -0.11
CA HIS A 63 -42.41 -8.67 -1.27
C HIS A 63 -43.51 -8.04 -2.14
N GLN A 64 -44.57 -7.50 -1.53
CA GLN A 64 -45.61 -6.78 -2.26
C GLN A 64 -45.05 -5.53 -2.94
N ALA A 65 -44.20 -4.76 -2.24
CA ALA A 65 -43.58 -3.56 -2.81
C ALA A 65 -42.73 -3.88 -4.05
N MET A 66 -41.97 -4.99 -4.04
CA MET A 66 -41.20 -5.45 -5.20
C MET A 66 -42.06 -5.99 -6.35
N GLN A 67 -43.28 -6.47 -6.06
CA GLN A 67 -44.24 -6.87 -7.10
C GLN A 67 -44.91 -5.66 -7.75
N GLU A 68 -45.17 -4.60 -6.98
CA GLU A 68 -45.81 -3.37 -7.46
C GLU A 68 -44.82 -2.41 -8.13
N ARG A 69 -43.56 -2.41 -7.70
CA ARG A 69 -42.50 -1.54 -8.21
C ARG A 69 -41.23 -2.34 -8.47
N ALA A 70 -40.67 -2.18 -9.67
CA ALA A 70 -39.42 -2.82 -10.06
C ALA A 70 -38.19 -2.28 -9.30
N VAL A 71 -38.25 -1.06 -8.76
CA VAL A 71 -37.16 -0.38 -8.04
C VAL A 71 -37.75 0.37 -6.85
N LEU A 72 -37.10 0.27 -5.69
CA LEU A 72 -37.49 0.90 -4.43
C LEU A 72 -36.50 2.01 -4.04
N GLY A 73 -36.99 3.06 -3.37
CA GLY A 73 -36.14 4.11 -2.82
C GLY A 73 -35.47 3.69 -1.52
N SER A 74 -34.33 4.29 -1.19
CA SER A 74 -33.61 4.04 0.08
C SER A 74 -34.11 4.91 1.25
N ALA A 75 -35.19 5.69 1.10
CA ALA A 75 -35.70 6.60 2.12
C ALA A 75 -37.15 7.04 1.82
N PRO A 76 -37.87 7.61 2.81
CA PRO A 76 -39.16 8.29 2.62
C PRO A 76 -39.26 9.30 1.51
N GLY A 77 -40.24 9.09 0.62
CA GLY A 77 -40.46 9.90 -0.58
C GLY A 77 -39.28 9.87 -1.56
N GLY A 78 -38.29 9.00 -1.34
CA GLY A 78 -37.07 8.91 -2.13
C GLY A 78 -37.36 8.36 -3.52
N LYS A 79 -36.66 8.89 -4.54
CA LYS A 79 -36.66 8.29 -5.87
C LYS A 79 -36.11 6.86 -5.77
N ALA A 80 -36.69 5.97 -6.56
CA ALA A 80 -36.25 4.59 -6.67
C ALA A 80 -34.75 4.54 -7.01
N ASN A 81 -33.96 3.80 -6.24
CA ASN A 81 -32.52 3.72 -6.40
C ASN A 81 -31.98 2.29 -6.19
N VAL A 82 -30.75 2.07 -6.63
CA VAL A 82 -30.11 0.76 -6.57
C VAL A 82 -29.90 0.29 -5.13
N THR A 83 -29.58 1.19 -4.19
CA THR A 83 -29.39 0.83 -2.77
C THR A 83 -30.64 0.24 -2.13
N GLY A 84 -31.77 0.96 -2.18
CA GLY A 84 -33.02 0.50 -1.56
C GLY A 84 -33.49 -0.83 -2.15
N THR A 85 -33.39 -0.95 -3.48
CA THR A 85 -33.74 -2.18 -4.22
C THR A 85 -32.83 -3.35 -3.83
N SER A 86 -31.52 -3.13 -3.82
CA SER A 86 -30.51 -4.15 -3.48
C SER A 86 -30.70 -4.72 -2.08
N MET A 87 -30.92 -3.84 -1.11
CA MET A 87 -31.10 -4.26 0.26
C MET A 87 -32.45 -4.99 0.46
N CYS A 88 -33.50 -4.59 -0.26
CA CYS A 88 -34.77 -5.31 -0.27
C CYS A 88 -34.62 -6.73 -0.84
N ILE A 89 -33.90 -6.88 -1.96
CA ILE A 89 -33.57 -8.18 -2.56
C ILE A 89 -32.85 -9.08 -1.53
N GLN A 90 -31.84 -8.55 -0.82
CA GLN A 90 -31.13 -9.29 0.22
C GLN A 90 -32.06 -9.73 1.37
N ALA A 91 -32.92 -8.83 1.86
CA ALA A 91 -33.87 -9.13 2.91
C ALA A 91 -34.87 -10.24 2.50
N LEU A 92 -35.36 -10.21 1.26
CA LEU A 92 -36.28 -11.20 0.72
C LEU A 92 -35.59 -12.55 0.45
N SER A 93 -34.36 -12.55 -0.07
CA SER A 93 -33.54 -13.75 -0.21
C SER A 93 -33.29 -14.42 1.15
N TYR A 94 -32.94 -13.63 2.17
CA TYR A 94 -32.78 -14.13 3.55
C TYR A 94 -34.05 -14.78 4.10
N ALA A 95 -35.23 -14.22 3.79
CA ALA A 95 -36.52 -14.78 4.16
C ALA A 95 -36.99 -15.94 3.25
N SER A 96 -36.11 -16.49 2.41
CA SER A 96 -36.42 -17.56 1.44
C SER A 96 -37.55 -17.20 0.47
N LYS A 97 -37.65 -15.93 0.09
CA LYS A 97 -38.59 -15.41 -0.92
C LYS A 97 -37.82 -14.62 -2.00
N PRO A 98 -36.89 -15.27 -2.73
CA PRO A 98 -36.03 -14.57 -3.68
C PRO A 98 -36.86 -13.87 -4.76
N VAL A 99 -36.39 -12.70 -5.19
CA VAL A 99 -36.97 -11.89 -6.27
C VAL A 99 -35.90 -11.64 -7.33
N GLY A 100 -36.32 -11.51 -8.59
CA GLY A 100 -35.41 -11.27 -9.72
C GLY A 100 -34.74 -9.90 -9.63
N ILE A 101 -33.55 -9.79 -10.23
CA ILE A 101 -32.68 -8.60 -10.15
C ILE A 101 -32.55 -7.84 -11.48
N ASP A 102 -33.21 -8.28 -12.55
CA ASP A 102 -32.96 -7.78 -13.91
C ASP A 102 -33.24 -6.28 -14.08
N ASP A 103 -34.25 -5.73 -13.39
CA ASP A 103 -34.53 -4.30 -13.39
C ASP A 103 -33.44 -3.49 -12.67
N MET A 104 -32.99 -3.98 -11.51
CA MET A 104 -31.88 -3.39 -10.76
C MET A 104 -30.60 -3.40 -11.59
N LEU A 105 -30.30 -4.51 -12.28
CA LEU A 105 -29.13 -4.62 -13.15
C LEU A 105 -29.20 -3.68 -14.34
N ARG A 106 -30.37 -3.53 -14.96
CA ARG A 106 -30.57 -2.56 -16.05
C ARG A 106 -30.26 -1.13 -15.59
N GLN A 107 -30.63 -0.76 -14.37
CA GLN A 107 -30.29 0.53 -13.80
C GLN A 107 -28.79 0.61 -13.50
N TYR A 108 -28.23 -0.43 -12.85
CA TYR A 108 -26.81 -0.52 -12.50
C TYR A 108 -25.88 -0.40 -13.72
N ASP A 109 -26.32 -0.88 -14.89
CA ASP A 109 -25.53 -0.84 -16.11
C ASP A 109 -25.52 0.52 -16.83
N GLN A 110 -26.41 1.46 -16.45
CA GLN A 110 -26.55 2.75 -17.12
C GLN A 110 -25.83 3.90 -16.41
N GLU A 111 -25.53 3.75 -15.12
CA GLU A 111 -25.01 4.84 -14.28
C GLU A 111 -23.70 4.46 -13.59
N GLN A 112 -22.98 5.47 -13.09
CA GLN A 112 -21.88 5.28 -12.15
C GLN A 112 -22.42 5.42 -10.73
N TYR A 113 -22.04 4.50 -9.86
CA TYR A 113 -22.51 4.42 -8.49
C TYR A 113 -21.38 4.69 -7.50
N SER A 114 -21.75 5.22 -6.34
CA SER A 114 -20.82 5.39 -5.23
C SER A 114 -20.29 4.05 -4.72
N PHE A 115 -19.28 4.11 -3.85
CA PHE A 115 -18.67 2.93 -3.25
C PHE A 115 -19.69 2.07 -2.47
N ASN A 116 -20.53 2.70 -1.64
CA ASN A 116 -21.54 1.99 -0.85
C ASN A 116 -22.66 1.41 -1.73
N GLU A 117 -23.15 2.19 -2.72
CA GLU A 117 -24.16 1.71 -3.68
C GLU A 117 -23.67 0.50 -4.46
N THR A 118 -22.40 0.51 -4.89
CA THR A 118 -21.78 -0.63 -5.57
C THR A 118 -21.65 -1.85 -4.66
N CYS A 119 -21.32 -1.65 -3.38
CA CYS A 119 -21.31 -2.76 -2.39
C CYS A 119 -22.70 -3.38 -2.23
N HIS A 120 -23.75 -2.57 -2.16
CA HIS A 120 -25.13 -3.06 -2.05
C HIS A 120 -25.57 -3.82 -3.30
N ALA A 121 -25.30 -3.28 -4.50
CA ALA A 121 -25.58 -3.94 -5.77
C ALA A 121 -24.90 -5.30 -5.85
N LEU A 122 -23.60 -5.37 -5.51
CA LEU A 122 -22.85 -6.62 -5.50
C LEU A 122 -23.44 -7.64 -4.53
N ALA A 123 -23.78 -7.23 -3.31
CA ALA A 123 -24.39 -8.13 -2.32
C ALA A 123 -25.77 -8.66 -2.77
N ALA A 124 -26.56 -7.87 -3.50
CA ALA A 124 -27.84 -8.31 -4.08
C ALA A 124 -27.66 -9.31 -5.24
N ILE A 125 -26.58 -9.19 -6.01
CA ILE A 125 -26.21 -10.16 -7.05
C ILE A 125 -25.76 -11.48 -6.42
N LEU A 126 -24.90 -11.41 -5.38
CA LEU A 126 -24.32 -12.58 -4.73
C LEU A 126 -25.33 -13.41 -3.91
N CYS A 127 -26.47 -12.81 -3.52
CA CYS A 127 -27.53 -13.52 -2.79
C CYS A 127 -28.54 -14.24 -3.70
N GLN A 128 -28.35 -14.21 -5.02
CA GLN A 128 -29.15 -14.98 -5.97
C GLN A 128 -28.76 -16.47 -5.93
N ASP A 129 -29.74 -17.36 -6.16
CA ASP A 129 -29.53 -18.82 -6.15
C ASP A 129 -28.47 -19.28 -7.17
N ASP A 130 -28.35 -18.56 -8.29
CA ASP A 130 -27.41 -18.83 -9.38
C ASP A 130 -26.64 -17.55 -9.72
N ALA A 131 -25.81 -17.09 -8.77
CA ALA A 131 -24.99 -15.90 -8.91
C ALA A 131 -24.01 -15.98 -10.11
N SER A 132 -23.61 -17.18 -10.52
CA SER A 132 -22.69 -17.44 -11.64
C SER A 132 -23.19 -16.85 -12.97
N LYS A 133 -24.52 -16.79 -13.15
CA LYS A 133 -25.15 -16.14 -14.32
C LYS A 133 -24.79 -14.67 -14.48
N TYR A 134 -24.42 -14.01 -13.38
CA TYR A 134 -24.13 -12.58 -13.32
C TYR A 134 -22.63 -12.30 -13.22
N THR A 135 -21.78 -13.23 -13.65
CA THR A 135 -20.30 -13.09 -13.60
C THR A 135 -19.81 -11.75 -14.13
N ALA A 136 -20.35 -11.27 -15.27
CA ALA A 136 -19.91 -9.99 -15.84
C ALA A 136 -20.20 -8.80 -14.90
N GLN A 137 -21.37 -8.77 -14.28
CA GLN A 137 -21.76 -7.73 -13.32
C GLN A 137 -20.97 -7.84 -12.01
N ILE A 138 -20.70 -9.07 -11.54
CA ILE A 138 -19.83 -9.31 -10.39
C ILE A 138 -18.43 -8.74 -10.65
N LEU A 139 -17.82 -9.06 -11.81
CA LEU A 139 -16.49 -8.56 -12.17
C LEU A 139 -16.45 -7.05 -12.34
N LYS A 140 -17.51 -6.45 -12.93
CA LYS A 140 -17.64 -5.00 -13.02
C LYS A 140 -17.67 -4.34 -11.64
N ALA A 141 -18.50 -4.84 -10.73
CA ALA A 141 -18.63 -4.29 -9.38
C ALA A 141 -17.36 -4.47 -8.55
N VAL A 142 -16.76 -5.68 -8.58
CA VAL A 142 -15.48 -5.96 -7.89
C VAL A 142 -14.36 -5.08 -8.45
N GLY A 143 -14.25 -4.96 -9.77
CA GLY A 143 -13.27 -4.09 -10.43
C GLY A 143 -13.42 -2.64 -10.01
N SER A 144 -14.66 -2.12 -10.01
CA SER A 144 -14.94 -0.75 -9.57
C SER A 144 -14.56 -0.52 -8.11
N LEU A 145 -14.96 -1.42 -7.20
CA LEU A 145 -14.66 -1.29 -5.77
C LEU A 145 -13.16 -1.41 -5.48
N CYS A 146 -12.47 -2.36 -6.13
CA CYS A 146 -11.03 -2.51 -6.00
C CYS A 146 -10.30 -1.28 -6.54
N GLN A 147 -10.76 -0.68 -7.64
CA GLN A 147 -10.16 0.55 -8.18
C GLN A 147 -10.36 1.74 -7.23
N SER A 148 -11.58 1.92 -6.70
CA SER A 148 -11.85 2.96 -5.69
C SER A 148 -10.96 2.78 -4.45
N TRP A 149 -10.78 1.54 -3.97
CA TRP A 149 -9.85 1.26 -2.88
C TRP A 149 -8.39 1.51 -3.26
N TRP A 150 -8.02 1.15 -4.49
CA TRP A 150 -6.66 1.28 -4.98
C TRP A 150 -6.19 2.74 -4.99
N ASP A 151 -7.09 3.64 -5.40
CA ASP A 151 -6.80 5.07 -5.55
C ASP A 151 -7.08 5.90 -4.29
N SER A 152 -7.85 5.36 -3.33
CA SER A 152 -8.16 6.07 -2.09
C SER A 152 -6.92 6.26 -1.23
N ASP A 153 -6.68 7.51 -0.82
CA ASP A 153 -5.65 7.87 0.15
C ASP A 153 -6.27 7.97 1.56
N GLY A 154 -5.82 7.11 2.48
CA GLY A 154 -6.39 7.03 3.83
C GLY A 154 -7.68 6.22 3.91
N GLU A 155 -8.73 6.83 4.47
CA GLU A 155 -10.03 6.22 4.76
C GLU A 155 -10.99 6.32 3.56
N ILE A 156 -11.78 5.26 3.32
CA ILE A 156 -12.85 5.29 2.32
C ILE A 156 -14.17 5.65 2.99
N HIS A 157 -14.73 6.77 2.59
CA HIS A 157 -16.07 7.21 2.99
C HIS A 157 -17.07 6.94 1.87
N GLY A 158 -18.29 6.57 2.24
CA GLY A 158 -19.43 6.58 1.34
C GLY A 158 -20.20 7.89 1.43
N ASP A 159 -20.93 8.23 0.36
CA ASP A 159 -21.62 9.51 0.19
C ASP A 159 -22.67 9.82 1.27
N THR A 160 -23.17 8.80 1.98
CA THR A 160 -24.32 8.90 2.88
C THR A 160 -24.02 8.58 4.34
N THR A 161 -22.81 8.10 4.67
CA THR A 161 -22.46 7.70 6.04
C THR A 161 -21.23 8.45 6.56
N PRO A 162 -21.28 9.00 7.79
CA PRO A 162 -20.19 9.83 8.30
C PRO A 162 -18.91 9.04 8.62
N THR A 163 -19.00 7.72 8.84
CA THR A 163 -17.88 6.87 9.25
C THR A 163 -17.39 5.95 8.14
N HIS A 164 -16.07 5.87 7.96
CA HIS A 164 -15.42 5.00 6.97
C HIS A 164 -15.55 3.51 7.31
N LEU A 165 -15.76 3.18 8.60
CA LEU A 165 -15.90 1.80 9.04
C LEU A 165 -17.18 1.16 8.51
N HIS A 166 -18.24 1.95 8.28
CA HIS A 166 -19.45 1.45 7.65
C HIS A 166 -19.19 1.02 6.20
N SER A 167 -18.52 1.87 5.42
CA SER A 167 -18.12 1.56 4.04
C SER A 167 -17.20 0.34 3.98
N SER A 168 -16.23 0.26 4.91
CA SER A 168 -15.33 -0.89 5.03
C SER A 168 -16.08 -2.18 5.38
N LEU A 169 -17.08 -2.11 6.27
CA LEU A 169 -17.92 -3.26 6.62
C LEU A 169 -18.70 -3.79 5.41
N LEU A 170 -19.39 -2.90 4.68
CA LEU A 170 -20.14 -3.27 3.49
C LEU A 170 -19.22 -3.93 2.45
N PHE A 171 -18.04 -3.36 2.23
CA PHE A 171 -17.04 -3.91 1.32
C PHE A 171 -16.58 -5.30 1.75
N ILE A 172 -16.18 -5.48 3.01
CA ILE A 172 -15.68 -6.77 3.51
C ILE A 172 -16.75 -7.86 3.50
N GLN A 173 -18.01 -7.53 3.83
CA GLN A 173 -19.12 -8.48 3.76
C GLN A 173 -19.35 -8.96 2.33
N SER A 174 -19.38 -8.05 1.36
CA SER A 174 -19.54 -8.39 -0.06
C SER A 174 -18.35 -9.20 -0.58
N MET A 175 -17.12 -8.80 -0.28
CA MET A 175 -15.92 -9.51 -0.78
C MET A 175 -15.73 -10.89 -0.15
N THR A 176 -16.15 -11.09 1.10
CA THR A 176 -16.14 -12.43 1.72
C THR A 176 -17.09 -13.38 0.99
N GLN A 177 -18.23 -12.88 0.49
CA GLN A 177 -19.14 -13.67 -0.35
C GLN A 177 -18.54 -13.97 -1.73
N VAL A 178 -17.81 -13.01 -2.32
CA VAL A 178 -17.06 -13.25 -3.57
C VAL A 178 -16.04 -14.37 -3.40
N PHE A 179 -15.25 -14.37 -2.31
CA PHE A 179 -14.32 -15.48 -2.07
C PHE A 179 -15.03 -16.81 -1.85
N ALA A 180 -16.18 -16.81 -1.16
CA ALA A 180 -16.98 -18.03 -1.00
C ALA A 180 -17.53 -18.55 -2.35
N LEU A 181 -17.85 -17.64 -3.30
CA LEU A 181 -18.21 -18.01 -4.66
C LEU A 181 -17.02 -18.62 -5.41
N MET A 182 -15.83 -17.99 -5.32
CA MET A 182 -14.59 -18.48 -5.93
C MET A 182 -14.16 -19.84 -5.40
N ASP A 183 -14.39 -20.15 -4.12
CA ASP A 183 -14.07 -21.47 -3.57
C ASP A 183 -15.01 -22.57 -4.10
N ARG A 184 -16.26 -22.20 -4.45
CA ARG A 184 -17.24 -23.12 -5.06
C ARG A 184 -16.99 -23.28 -6.56
N GLU A 185 -16.67 -22.20 -7.24
CA GLU A 185 -16.42 -22.10 -8.67
C GLU A 185 -14.93 -21.92 -8.93
N SER A 186 -14.23 -23.00 -9.29
CA SER A 186 -12.79 -23.02 -9.63
C SER A 186 -12.09 -21.63 -9.66
N PRO A 187 -11.31 -21.25 -8.62
CA PRO A 187 -10.86 -19.87 -8.35
C PRO A 187 -10.11 -19.14 -9.47
N ASN A 188 -9.62 -19.86 -10.47
CA ASN A 188 -8.79 -19.35 -11.56
C ASN A 188 -9.59 -19.06 -12.86
N GLN A 189 -10.90 -19.30 -12.87
CA GLN A 189 -11.75 -19.02 -14.04
C GLN A 189 -12.52 -17.71 -13.92
N LEU A 190 -12.75 -17.21 -12.71
CA LEU A 190 -13.60 -16.04 -12.50
C LEU A 190 -12.87 -14.72 -12.76
N MET A 191 -11.64 -14.56 -12.27
CA MET A 191 -10.89 -13.29 -12.31
C MET A 191 -9.51 -13.48 -12.93
N ASP A 192 -9.05 -12.44 -13.63
CA ASP A 192 -7.66 -12.36 -14.06
C ASP A 192 -6.71 -12.15 -12.85
N PRO A 193 -5.40 -12.44 -13.00
CA PRO A 193 -4.45 -12.33 -11.90
C PRO A 193 -4.27 -10.93 -11.30
N ASP A 194 -4.47 -9.86 -12.09
CA ASP A 194 -4.33 -8.48 -11.63
C ASP A 194 -5.50 -8.12 -10.71
N LEU A 195 -6.73 -8.34 -11.19
CA LEU A 195 -7.94 -8.09 -10.38
C LEU A 195 -7.94 -8.93 -9.10
N LYS A 196 -7.53 -10.20 -9.18
CA LYS A 196 -7.41 -11.09 -8.00
C LYS A 196 -6.42 -10.52 -6.98
N SER A 197 -5.27 -10.00 -7.42
CA SER A 197 -4.27 -9.41 -6.53
C SER A 197 -4.81 -8.13 -5.87
N ARG A 198 -5.44 -7.25 -6.64
CA ARG A 198 -6.09 -6.02 -6.13
C ARG A 198 -7.17 -6.32 -5.09
N LEU A 199 -8.02 -7.33 -5.35
CA LEU A 199 -9.05 -7.78 -4.42
C LEU A 199 -8.45 -8.25 -3.09
N LEU A 200 -7.44 -9.13 -3.15
CA LEU A 200 -6.77 -9.63 -1.96
C LEU A 200 -6.12 -8.50 -1.14
N ILE A 201 -5.43 -7.56 -1.81
CA ILE A 201 -4.80 -6.41 -1.16
C ILE A 201 -5.85 -5.52 -0.49
N ALA A 202 -6.92 -5.15 -1.21
CA ALA A 202 -7.95 -4.27 -0.69
C ALA A 202 -8.65 -4.86 0.54
N VAL A 203 -9.01 -6.14 0.49
CA VAL A 203 -9.62 -6.85 1.62
C VAL A 203 -8.66 -6.96 2.80
N PHE A 204 -7.40 -7.32 2.55
CA PHE A 204 -6.41 -7.43 3.61
C PHE A 204 -6.18 -6.08 4.30
N GLN A 205 -6.02 -5.01 3.52
CA GLN A 205 -5.83 -3.66 4.05
C GLN A 205 -7.05 -3.17 4.84
N ALA A 206 -8.28 -3.37 4.36
CA ALA A 206 -9.48 -2.96 5.07
C ALA A 206 -9.58 -3.62 6.46
N CYS A 207 -9.30 -4.92 6.55
CA CYS A 207 -9.28 -5.66 7.81
C CYS A 207 -8.08 -5.29 8.69
N LEU A 208 -6.86 -5.20 8.13
CA LEU A 208 -5.66 -4.86 8.88
C LEU A 208 -5.72 -3.44 9.44
N ARG A 209 -6.11 -2.44 8.64
CA ARG A 209 -6.26 -1.05 9.10
C ARG A 209 -7.26 -0.97 10.25
N THR A 210 -8.37 -1.71 10.18
CA THR A 210 -9.32 -1.85 11.30
C THR A 210 -8.64 -2.37 12.57
N MET A 211 -7.77 -3.39 12.48
CA MET A 211 -7.00 -3.87 13.64
C MET A 211 -6.04 -2.82 14.18
N LEU A 212 -5.33 -2.12 13.29
CA LEU A 212 -4.29 -1.14 13.64
C LEU A 212 -4.84 0.17 14.22
N MET A 213 -6.10 0.49 13.94
CA MET A 213 -6.81 1.68 14.42
C MET A 213 -7.62 1.44 15.69
N GLN A 214 -7.63 0.22 16.24
CA GLN A 214 -8.33 -0.05 17.50
C GLN A 214 -7.67 0.72 18.65
N GLY A 215 -8.46 1.47 19.41
CA GLY A 215 -7.99 2.19 20.59
C GLY A 215 -7.54 1.25 21.71
N ASP A 216 -6.78 1.79 22.66
CA ASP A 216 -6.28 1.03 23.82
C ASP A 216 -7.42 0.45 24.69
N ASP A 217 -8.58 1.10 24.69
CA ASP A 217 -9.81 0.65 25.36
C ASP A 217 -10.59 -0.42 24.58
N GLY A 218 -10.10 -0.78 23.39
CA GLY A 218 -10.74 -1.71 22.47
C GLY A 218 -11.79 -1.09 21.55
N SER A 219 -12.06 0.21 21.64
CA SER A 219 -13.07 0.91 20.84
C SER A 219 -12.54 1.35 19.48
N TRP A 220 -13.46 1.77 18.61
CA TRP A 220 -13.21 2.57 17.42
C TRP A 220 -14.00 3.88 17.51
N GLY A 221 -13.35 4.99 17.17
CA GLY A 221 -13.94 6.34 17.18
C GLY A 221 -14.55 6.77 18.51
N SER A 222 -14.24 6.10 19.62
CA SER A 222 -14.93 6.27 20.91
C SER A 222 -16.46 6.12 20.81
N SER A 223 -16.96 5.38 19.81
CA SER A 223 -18.38 5.19 19.53
C SER A 223 -18.75 3.72 19.59
N ALA A 224 -19.87 3.39 20.23
CA ALA A 224 -20.40 2.02 20.25
C ALA A 224 -20.81 1.55 18.85
N GLU A 225 -21.27 2.46 17.99
CA GLU A 225 -21.65 2.14 16.62
C GLU A 225 -20.42 1.78 15.77
N GLU A 226 -19.41 2.64 15.78
CA GLU A 226 -18.15 2.37 15.06
C GLU A 226 -17.44 1.14 15.61
N SER A 227 -17.48 0.93 16.92
CA SER A 227 -16.93 -0.27 17.54
C SER A 227 -17.68 -1.54 17.11
N ALA A 228 -18.99 -1.46 16.88
CA ALA A 228 -19.76 -2.57 16.33
C ALA A 228 -19.35 -2.87 14.88
N TYR A 229 -19.14 -1.84 14.05
CA TYR A 229 -18.60 -2.02 12.69
C TYR A 229 -17.21 -2.65 12.72
N GLY A 230 -16.31 -2.16 13.56
CA GLY A 230 -14.96 -2.72 13.74
C GLY A 230 -15.01 -4.20 14.13
N VAL A 231 -15.80 -4.57 15.14
CA VAL A 231 -15.95 -5.98 15.55
C VAL A 231 -16.50 -6.85 14.42
N LEU A 232 -17.49 -6.37 13.66
CA LEU A 232 -18.05 -7.12 12.52
C LEU A 232 -17.01 -7.32 11.40
N ILE A 233 -16.24 -6.29 11.04
CA ILE A 233 -15.13 -6.39 10.07
C ILE A 233 -14.13 -7.46 10.51
N LEU A 234 -13.70 -7.43 11.79
CA LEU A 234 -12.74 -8.39 12.31
C LEU A 234 -13.31 -9.82 12.36
N CYS A 235 -14.62 -9.96 12.61
CA CYS A 235 -15.27 -11.27 12.54
C CYS A 235 -15.30 -11.86 11.12
N GLU A 236 -15.44 -11.01 10.09
CA GLU A 236 -15.29 -11.46 8.71
C GLU A 236 -13.82 -11.77 8.38
N ALA A 237 -12.87 -10.94 8.83
CA ALA A 237 -11.43 -11.22 8.69
C ALA A 237 -11.05 -12.60 9.25
N ARG A 238 -11.66 -13.00 10.37
CA ARG A 238 -11.43 -14.29 11.05
C ARG A 238 -11.77 -15.50 10.18
N ARG A 239 -12.58 -15.31 9.12
CA ARG A 239 -12.97 -16.37 8.18
C ARG A 239 -12.02 -16.46 6.98
N LEU A 240 -11.17 -15.47 6.75
CA LEU A 240 -10.33 -15.39 5.56
C LEU A 240 -8.98 -16.09 5.78
N SER A 241 -8.59 -16.93 4.83
CA SER A 241 -7.35 -17.74 4.89
C SER A 241 -6.08 -16.90 5.08
N MET A 242 -6.05 -15.68 4.53
CA MET A 242 -4.94 -14.74 4.63
C MET A 242 -4.68 -14.23 6.06
N PHE A 243 -5.66 -14.34 6.97
CA PHE A 243 -5.51 -13.98 8.38
C PHE A 243 -5.13 -15.17 9.28
N SER A 244 -4.96 -16.37 8.72
CA SER A 244 -4.63 -17.58 9.50
C SER A 244 -3.37 -17.44 10.37
N THR A 245 -2.32 -16.76 9.88
CA THR A 245 -1.10 -16.49 10.64
C THR A 245 -1.26 -15.38 11.69
N LEU A 246 -2.37 -14.64 11.63
CA LEU A 246 -2.74 -13.53 12.52
C LEU A 246 -3.94 -13.88 13.40
N ALA A 247 -4.35 -15.16 13.50
CA ALA A 247 -5.55 -15.57 14.24
C ALA A 247 -5.53 -15.12 15.70
N SER A 248 -4.39 -15.27 16.40
CA SER A 248 -4.26 -14.87 17.81
C SER A 248 -4.44 -13.37 18.06
N PRO A 249 -3.71 -12.45 17.38
CA PRO A 249 -3.92 -11.01 17.57
C PRO A 249 -5.31 -10.57 17.10
N LEU A 250 -5.87 -11.19 16.07
CA LEU A 250 -7.22 -10.93 15.59
C LEU A 250 -8.29 -11.29 16.64
N ASP A 251 -8.22 -12.49 17.22
CA ASP A 251 -9.15 -12.92 18.27
C ASP A 251 -9.04 -12.04 19.53
N LEU A 252 -7.84 -11.55 19.85
CA LEU A 252 -7.65 -10.62 20.96
C LEU A 252 -8.30 -9.27 20.66
N ALA A 253 -8.15 -8.74 19.45
CA ALA A 253 -8.78 -7.49 19.02
C ALA A 253 -10.32 -7.58 19.07
N ILE A 254 -10.90 -8.70 18.59
CA ILE A 254 -12.34 -8.97 18.70
C ILE A 254 -12.79 -8.97 20.17
N LYS A 255 -12.06 -9.68 21.05
CA LYS A 255 -12.40 -9.74 22.49
C LYS A 255 -12.37 -8.37 23.16
N ARG A 256 -11.39 -7.52 22.84
CA ARG A 256 -11.32 -6.15 23.36
C ARG A 256 -12.51 -5.31 22.87
N GLY A 257 -12.85 -5.42 21.59
CA GLY A 257 -14.00 -4.72 21.01
C GLY A 257 -15.32 -5.14 21.66
N VAL A 258 -15.52 -6.45 21.87
CA VAL A 258 -16.69 -6.98 22.59
C VAL A 258 -16.75 -6.44 24.03
N ALA A 259 -15.63 -6.47 24.76
CA ALA A 259 -15.58 -5.95 26.13
C ALA A 259 -15.96 -4.46 26.19
N CYS A 260 -15.47 -3.65 25.24
CA CYS A 260 -15.84 -2.24 25.11
C CYS A 260 -17.35 -2.05 24.85
N LEU A 261 -17.92 -2.81 23.90
CA LEU A 261 -19.35 -2.76 23.59
C LEU A 261 -20.23 -3.14 24.79
N GLU A 262 -19.82 -4.14 25.57
CA GLU A 262 -20.56 -4.57 26.77
C GLU A 262 -20.57 -3.51 27.88
N VAL A 263 -19.48 -2.76 28.05
CA VAL A 263 -19.39 -1.64 29.02
C VAL A 263 -20.26 -0.46 28.58
N ASN A 264 -20.22 -0.11 27.29
CA ASN A 264 -20.90 1.06 26.74
C ASN A 264 -22.41 0.86 26.57
N ASN A 265 -22.90 -0.38 26.48
CA ASN A 265 -24.33 -0.70 26.41
C ASN A 265 -25.13 -0.24 27.65
N GLY A 266 -24.46 0.22 28.72
CA GLY A 266 -25.08 0.74 29.95
C GLY A 266 -25.05 2.25 30.17
N HIS A 267 -24.35 3.05 29.33
CA HIS A 267 -23.94 4.42 29.71
C HIS A 267 -24.26 5.55 28.69
N THR A 268 -25.03 5.30 27.62
CA THR A 268 -25.33 6.37 26.64
C THR A 268 -26.35 7.38 27.17
N THR A 269 -25.99 8.67 27.14
CA THR A 269 -26.80 9.82 27.57
C THR A 269 -27.97 10.17 26.64
N SER A 270 -27.98 9.61 25.43
CA SER A 270 -29.10 9.65 24.47
C SER A 270 -29.46 8.23 24.04
N PRO A 271 -30.76 7.90 23.86
CA PRO A 271 -31.16 6.56 23.43
C PRO A 271 -30.63 6.29 22.00
N PRO A 272 -29.85 5.22 21.78
CA PRO A 272 -29.36 4.88 20.45
C PRO A 272 -30.51 4.53 19.51
N THR A 273 -30.39 4.90 18.22
CA THR A 273 -31.36 4.54 17.19
C THR A 273 -31.50 3.02 17.11
N ALA A 274 -32.64 2.52 16.62
CA ALA A 274 -32.84 1.08 16.44
C ALA A 274 -31.75 0.44 15.56
N ILE A 275 -31.25 1.18 14.56
CA ILE A 275 -30.17 0.73 13.68
C ILE A 275 -28.85 0.58 14.45
N HIS A 276 -28.49 1.52 15.32
CA HIS A 276 -27.26 1.41 16.10
C HIS A 276 -27.31 0.22 17.07
N GLN A 277 -28.45 0.03 17.74
CA GLN A 277 -28.65 -1.12 18.64
C GLN A 277 -28.55 -2.44 17.89
N LEU A 278 -29.05 -2.49 16.65
CA LEU A 278 -28.97 -3.66 15.82
C LEU A 278 -27.52 -4.02 15.48
N TYR A 279 -26.70 -3.06 15.03
CA TYR A 279 -25.30 -3.33 14.73
C TYR A 279 -24.53 -3.80 15.96
N LEU A 280 -24.81 -3.22 17.13
CA LEU A 280 -24.23 -3.69 18.40
C LEU A 280 -24.61 -5.15 18.69
N LEU A 281 -25.89 -5.52 18.57
CA LEU A 281 -26.34 -6.90 18.78
C LEU A 281 -25.76 -7.86 17.75
N ALA A 282 -25.67 -7.43 16.49
CA ALA A 282 -25.04 -8.18 15.42
C ALA A 282 -23.56 -8.45 15.70
N ALA A 283 -22.80 -7.44 16.13
CA ALA A 283 -21.40 -7.57 16.51
C ALA A 283 -21.20 -8.58 17.64
N LEU A 284 -21.99 -8.45 18.72
CA LEU A 284 -21.92 -9.36 19.87
C LEU A 284 -22.30 -10.80 19.50
N TYR A 285 -23.36 -10.97 18.72
CA TYR A 285 -23.78 -12.28 18.23
C TYR A 285 -22.70 -12.94 17.37
N ARG A 286 -22.17 -12.19 16.39
CA ARG A 286 -21.16 -12.69 15.45
C ARG A 286 -19.85 -13.06 16.15
N ALA A 287 -19.41 -12.24 17.10
CA ALA A 287 -18.21 -12.52 17.87
C ALA A 287 -18.35 -13.77 18.76
N ALA A 288 -19.55 -14.01 19.30
CA ALA A 288 -19.86 -15.18 20.12
C ALA A 288 -20.03 -16.48 19.30
N ALA A 289 -20.26 -16.38 17.99
CA ALA A 289 -20.32 -17.54 17.11
C ALA A 289 -18.92 -18.16 16.91
N PRO A 290 -18.80 -19.50 16.85
CA PRO A 290 -17.54 -20.15 16.55
C PRO A 290 -17.05 -19.76 15.14
N PRO A 291 -15.73 -19.73 14.90
CA PRO A 291 -15.19 -19.52 13.56
C PRO A 291 -15.78 -20.55 12.61
N THR A 292 -16.39 -20.10 11.52
CA THR A 292 -16.74 -20.97 10.40
C THR A 292 -15.47 -21.23 9.58
N GLY A 293 -15.44 -22.31 8.80
CA GLY A 293 -14.24 -22.75 8.06
C GLY A 293 -13.57 -21.62 7.24
N SER A 294 -12.29 -21.83 6.94
CA SER A 294 -11.48 -20.87 6.17
C SER A 294 -12.05 -20.68 4.75
N ILE A 295 -12.07 -19.43 4.31
CA ILE A 295 -12.51 -18.99 2.98
C ILE A 295 -11.31 -18.42 2.25
N GLY A 296 -11.19 -18.72 0.96
CA GLY A 296 -10.14 -18.22 0.09
C GLY A 296 -8.85 -19.05 0.15
N ASP A 297 -8.91 -20.32 0.58
CA ASP A 297 -7.73 -21.20 0.65
C ASP A 297 -7.09 -21.42 -0.73
N GLY A 298 -7.89 -21.42 -1.81
CA GLY A 298 -7.40 -21.50 -3.19
C GLY A 298 -6.86 -20.19 -3.76
N SER A 299 -7.01 -19.08 -3.03
CA SER A 299 -6.65 -17.74 -3.50
C SER A 299 -5.39 -17.17 -2.87
N PHE A 300 -4.93 -17.72 -1.76
CA PHE A 300 -3.79 -17.20 -1.00
C PHE A 300 -2.73 -18.27 -0.69
N ASP A 301 -1.48 -17.99 -1.05
CA ASP A 301 -0.34 -18.89 -0.82
C ASP A 301 0.34 -18.61 0.53
N VAL A 302 -0.14 -19.29 1.58
CA VAL A 302 0.41 -19.20 2.95
C VAL A 302 1.89 -19.61 3.03
N ALA A 303 2.39 -20.42 2.08
CA ALA A 303 3.78 -20.84 2.10
C ALA A 303 4.73 -19.67 1.82
N ARG A 304 4.32 -18.68 1.01
CA ARG A 304 5.11 -17.46 0.77
C ARG A 304 5.29 -16.63 2.03
N VAL A 305 4.22 -16.44 2.81
CA VAL A 305 4.30 -15.74 4.11
C VAL A 305 5.30 -16.43 5.05
N THR A 306 5.27 -17.76 5.09
CA THR A 306 6.15 -18.53 5.97
C THR A 306 7.63 -18.34 5.62
N LYS A 307 7.96 -18.24 4.33
CA LYS A 307 9.33 -17.90 3.87
C LYS A 307 9.76 -16.48 4.28
N GLY A 308 8.80 -15.56 4.35
CA GLY A 308 9.00 -14.16 4.72
C GLY A 308 9.39 -13.92 6.19
N ARG A 309 9.09 -14.84 7.11
CA ARG A 309 9.33 -14.64 8.57
C ARG A 309 10.76 -14.24 8.95
N LYS A 310 11.76 -14.70 8.18
CA LYS A 310 13.16 -14.30 8.38
C LYS A 310 13.38 -12.79 8.21
N HIS A 311 12.62 -12.15 7.32
CA HIS A 311 12.68 -10.71 7.10
C HIS A 311 11.96 -9.94 8.21
N ALA A 312 10.85 -10.45 8.74
CA ALA A 312 10.19 -9.84 9.89
C ALA A 312 11.12 -9.79 11.12
N LYS A 313 11.87 -10.87 11.37
CA LYS A 313 12.91 -10.88 12.41
C LYS A 313 14.02 -9.85 12.14
N LEU A 314 14.48 -9.75 10.88
CA LEU A 314 15.47 -8.74 10.49
C LEU A 314 14.96 -7.32 10.77
N PHE A 315 13.69 -7.02 10.46
CA PHE A 315 13.08 -5.71 10.71
C PHE A 315 13.02 -5.43 12.22
N SER A 316 12.62 -6.39 13.05
CA SER A 316 12.61 -6.20 14.51
C SER A 316 13.97 -5.84 15.14
N MET A 317 15.08 -6.08 14.41
CA MET A 317 16.43 -5.70 14.84
C MET A 317 16.81 -4.27 14.46
N THR A 318 16.04 -3.60 13.61
CA THR A 318 16.32 -2.22 13.19
C THR A 318 15.78 -1.23 14.23
N PRO A 319 16.47 -0.10 14.47
CA PRO A 319 15.96 0.94 15.37
C PRO A 319 14.52 1.35 15.07
N LEU A 320 14.15 1.45 13.78
CA LEU A 320 12.83 1.90 13.37
C LEU A 320 11.70 0.95 13.83
N PHE A 321 11.95 -0.36 13.91
CA PHE A 321 10.94 -1.38 14.23
C PHE A 321 11.14 -2.08 15.57
N SER A 322 12.17 -1.70 16.33
CA SER A 322 12.52 -2.35 17.60
C SER A 322 11.41 -2.33 18.66
N ASP A 323 10.56 -1.28 18.65
CA ASP A 323 9.42 -1.12 19.57
C ASP A 323 8.07 -1.56 18.96
N ILE A 324 8.07 -2.05 17.71
CA ILE A 324 6.83 -2.43 17.03
C ILE A 324 6.45 -3.86 17.40
N PRO A 325 5.17 -4.13 17.78
CA PRO A 325 4.73 -5.48 18.11
C PRO A 325 4.99 -6.45 16.95
N GLU A 326 5.50 -7.64 17.27
CA GLU A 326 5.86 -8.64 16.25
C GLU A 326 4.71 -8.94 15.29
N TRP A 327 3.47 -8.99 15.79
CA TRP A 327 2.30 -9.28 14.97
C TRP A 327 2.04 -8.21 13.89
N GLU A 328 2.35 -6.94 14.13
CA GLU A 328 2.20 -5.87 13.13
C GLU A 328 3.23 -5.98 12.02
N ILE A 329 4.46 -6.37 12.38
CA ILE A 329 5.53 -6.66 11.43
C ILE A 329 5.13 -7.87 10.57
N GLN A 330 4.60 -8.94 11.19
CA GLN A 330 4.10 -10.11 10.46
C GLN A 330 2.91 -9.78 9.56
N ALA A 331 2.00 -8.90 10.00
CA ALA A 331 0.87 -8.48 9.18
C ALA A 331 1.31 -7.71 7.93
N SER A 332 2.30 -6.82 8.08
CA SER A 332 2.91 -6.11 6.95
C SER A 332 3.62 -7.07 5.99
N MET A 333 4.23 -8.16 6.50
CA MET A 333 4.78 -9.21 5.66
C MET A 333 3.69 -9.92 4.84
N VAL A 334 2.54 -10.23 5.45
CA VAL A 334 1.40 -10.81 4.72
C VAL A 334 0.95 -9.89 3.59
N GLU A 335 0.77 -8.59 3.89
CA GLU A 335 0.41 -7.59 2.87
C GLU A 335 1.42 -7.55 1.72
N SER A 336 2.72 -7.56 2.03
CA SER A 336 3.79 -7.49 1.04
C SER A 336 3.76 -8.65 0.03
N VAL A 337 3.39 -9.86 0.48
CA VAL A 337 3.28 -11.04 -0.37
C VAL A 337 2.15 -10.88 -1.40
N LEU A 338 1.10 -10.14 -1.06
CA LEU A 338 -0.05 -9.92 -1.96
C LEU A 338 0.31 -9.06 -3.18
N PHE A 339 1.32 -8.19 -3.07
CA PHE A 339 1.82 -7.40 -4.21
C PHE A 339 2.71 -8.19 -5.16
N GLN A 340 3.32 -9.29 -4.69
CA GLN A 340 4.34 -10.01 -5.46
C GLN A 340 3.88 -10.46 -6.86
N PRO A 341 2.66 -11.04 -7.06
CA PRO A 341 2.25 -11.48 -8.40
C PRO A 341 2.28 -10.34 -9.44
N MET A 342 1.81 -9.16 -9.07
CA MET A 342 1.80 -7.98 -9.94
C MET A 342 3.23 -7.49 -10.23
N LEU A 343 4.10 -7.48 -9.22
CA LEU A 343 5.50 -7.09 -9.37
C LEU A 343 6.29 -8.06 -10.26
N TYR A 344 6.11 -9.37 -10.07
CA TYR A 344 6.76 -10.39 -10.89
C TYR A 344 6.33 -10.34 -12.36
N ALA A 345 5.10 -9.89 -12.64
CA ALA A 345 4.59 -9.74 -14.00
C ALA A 345 5.31 -8.63 -14.79
N ARG A 346 5.80 -7.59 -14.10
CA ARG A 346 6.46 -6.43 -14.73
C ARG A 346 7.99 -6.49 -14.69
N ARG A 347 8.56 -7.52 -14.07
CA ARG A 347 9.98 -7.53 -13.67
C ARG A 347 10.98 -7.41 -14.83
N LEU A 348 10.63 -7.79 -16.05
CA LEU A 348 11.54 -7.77 -17.20
C LEU A 348 11.11 -6.74 -18.27
N ASP A 349 10.15 -5.86 -17.97
CA ASP A 349 9.57 -4.94 -18.96
C ASP A 349 10.59 -3.92 -19.47
N ILE A 350 11.47 -3.44 -18.59
CA ILE A 350 12.43 -2.37 -18.88
C ILE A 350 13.85 -2.91 -19.02
N PHE A 351 14.35 -3.61 -18.01
CA PHE A 351 15.70 -4.16 -17.97
C PHE A 351 15.65 -5.67 -18.21
N PRO A 352 15.94 -6.16 -19.43
CA PRO A 352 15.99 -7.59 -19.70
C PRO A 352 17.18 -8.19 -18.94
N ARG A 353 16.95 -9.29 -18.21
CA ARG A 353 18.00 -10.03 -17.52
C ARG A 353 18.33 -11.34 -18.24
N LYS A 354 19.63 -11.61 -18.38
CA LYS A 354 20.20 -12.94 -18.67
C LYS A 354 21.26 -13.21 -17.62
N ASP A 355 21.30 -14.44 -17.10
CA ASP A 355 22.39 -14.97 -16.27
C ASP A 355 22.68 -14.22 -14.93
N MET A 356 21.65 -13.77 -14.21
CA MET A 356 21.79 -13.10 -12.89
C MET A 356 21.39 -13.99 -11.71
N GLU A 357 21.93 -13.71 -10.51
CA GLU A 357 21.57 -14.40 -9.25
C GLU A 357 20.05 -14.29 -8.95
N ASP A 358 19.56 -15.25 -8.15
CA ASP A 358 18.15 -15.52 -7.85
C ASP A 358 17.36 -14.24 -7.49
N ASP A 359 16.31 -13.95 -8.27
CA ASP A 359 15.45 -12.75 -8.17
C ASP A 359 14.88 -12.56 -6.74
N ALA A 360 14.78 -13.64 -5.96
CA ALA A 360 13.97 -13.72 -4.75
C ALA A 360 14.28 -12.68 -3.66
N LYS A 361 15.50 -12.14 -3.55
CA LYS A 361 15.90 -11.36 -2.35
C LYS A 361 15.21 -9.99 -2.26
N TYR A 362 15.20 -9.20 -3.33
CA TYR A 362 14.59 -7.86 -3.30
C TYR A 362 13.06 -7.91 -3.59
N PHE A 363 12.55 -8.97 -4.24
CA PHE A 363 11.11 -9.21 -4.36
C PHE A 363 10.40 -9.50 -3.03
N ASP A 364 11.13 -9.98 -2.03
CA ASP A 364 10.61 -10.12 -0.67
C ASP A 364 10.79 -8.83 0.14
N ILE A 365 11.92 -8.14 0.03
CA ILE A 365 12.25 -6.98 0.87
C ILE A 365 11.52 -5.71 0.42
N ILE A 366 11.47 -5.40 -0.88
CA ILE A 366 10.92 -4.12 -1.37
C ILE A 366 9.45 -3.93 -0.94
N PRO A 367 8.50 -4.82 -1.29
CA PRO A 367 7.12 -4.62 -0.89
C PRO A 367 6.97 -4.65 0.64
N PHE A 368 7.82 -5.40 1.34
CA PHE A 368 7.79 -5.47 2.79
C PHE A 368 8.22 -4.18 3.47
N THR A 369 9.24 -3.49 2.94
CA THR A 369 9.65 -2.17 3.43
C THR A 369 8.51 -1.15 3.29
N TRP A 370 7.87 -1.08 2.12
CA TRP A 370 6.78 -0.12 1.85
C TRP A 370 5.55 -0.35 2.73
N THR A 371 5.07 -1.60 2.78
CA THR A 371 3.91 -1.96 3.61
C THR A 371 4.20 -1.76 5.10
N SER A 372 5.38 -2.17 5.58
CA SER A 372 5.74 -2.02 7.00
C SER A 372 5.85 -0.57 7.44
N CYS A 373 6.48 0.30 6.65
CA CYS A 373 6.59 1.72 7.00
C CYS A 373 5.23 2.42 6.95
N SER A 374 4.39 2.13 5.96
CA SER A 374 3.03 2.67 5.86
C SER A 374 2.18 2.27 7.06
N ASN A 375 2.20 0.98 7.43
CA ASN A 375 1.43 0.46 8.55
C ASN A 375 1.97 0.98 9.89
N ARG A 376 3.29 0.99 10.10
CA ARG A 376 3.92 1.48 11.33
C ARG A 376 3.52 2.91 11.65
N GLN A 377 3.55 3.80 10.66
CA GLN A 377 3.21 5.22 10.83
C GLN A 377 1.69 5.47 10.80
N ARG A 378 0.88 4.42 10.57
CA ARG A 378 -0.56 4.55 10.30
C ARG A 378 -0.85 5.54 9.16
N THR A 379 0.10 5.70 8.23
CA THR A 379 -0.04 6.62 7.11
C THR A 379 -1.14 6.13 6.19
N PHE A 380 -1.25 4.82 5.95
CA PHE A 380 -2.29 4.26 5.07
C PHE A 380 -2.33 4.97 3.71
N ALA A 381 -1.16 5.21 3.13
CA ALA A 381 -1.04 5.78 1.79
C ALA A 381 -1.86 4.95 0.79
N SER A 382 -2.31 5.60 -0.30
CA SER A 382 -3.06 4.89 -1.33
C SER A 382 -2.31 3.66 -1.85
N THR A 383 -3.07 2.63 -2.19
CA THR A 383 -2.49 1.38 -2.69
C THR A 383 -1.74 1.60 -4.00
N SER A 384 -2.26 2.51 -4.84
CA SER A 384 -1.59 3.00 -6.04
C SER A 384 -0.23 3.62 -5.73
N PHE A 385 -0.14 4.49 -4.73
CA PHE A 385 1.12 5.09 -4.32
C PHE A 385 2.13 4.03 -3.88
N LEU A 386 1.71 3.11 -3.00
CA LEU A 386 2.58 2.03 -2.52
C LEU A 386 3.08 1.15 -3.67
N TYR A 387 2.19 0.75 -4.58
CA TYR A 387 2.56 -0.08 -5.73
C TYR A 387 3.50 0.63 -6.70
N GLU A 388 3.23 1.89 -7.06
CA GLU A 388 4.11 2.65 -7.94
C GLU A 388 5.50 2.80 -7.33
N MET A 389 5.56 3.08 -6.03
CA MET A 389 6.84 3.21 -5.34
C MET A 389 7.58 1.88 -5.17
N MET A 390 6.86 0.75 -5.04
CA MET A 390 7.47 -0.58 -5.14
C MET A 390 8.08 -0.78 -6.52
N VAL A 391 7.34 -0.51 -7.60
CA VAL A 391 7.82 -0.65 -8.99
C VAL A 391 9.06 0.23 -9.24
N ILE A 392 9.03 1.50 -8.84
CA ILE A 392 10.19 2.40 -8.97
C ILE A 392 11.37 1.87 -8.16
N SER A 393 11.15 1.35 -6.96
CA SER A 393 12.22 0.73 -6.17
C SER A 393 12.85 -0.46 -6.90
N PHE A 394 12.05 -1.35 -7.53
CA PHE A 394 12.58 -2.44 -8.36
C PHE A 394 13.41 -1.92 -9.52
N LEU A 395 12.89 -0.93 -10.25
CA LEU A 395 13.58 -0.35 -11.40
C LEU A 395 14.89 0.33 -11.00
N ASN A 396 14.97 0.93 -9.81
CA ASN A 396 16.19 1.50 -9.28
C ASN A 396 17.27 0.43 -9.06
N TYR A 397 16.92 -0.68 -8.38
CA TYR A 397 17.86 -1.79 -8.21
C TYR A 397 18.31 -2.38 -9.56
N GLN A 398 17.41 -2.48 -10.53
CA GLN A 398 17.74 -2.96 -11.87
C GLN A 398 18.60 -1.98 -12.66
N ALA A 399 18.38 -0.68 -12.51
CA ALA A 399 19.17 0.36 -13.13
C ALA A 399 20.59 0.38 -12.56
N ASP A 400 20.74 0.29 -11.23
CA ASP A 400 22.04 0.19 -10.55
C ASP A 400 22.84 -1.00 -11.12
N GLU A 401 22.26 -2.20 -11.09
CA GLU A 401 22.93 -3.41 -11.61
C GLU A 401 23.22 -3.30 -13.11
N PHE A 402 22.29 -2.79 -13.91
CA PHE A 402 22.48 -2.65 -15.35
C PHE A 402 23.63 -1.69 -15.67
N LEU A 403 23.74 -0.57 -14.94
CA LEU A 403 24.81 0.40 -15.15
C LEU A 403 26.17 -0.15 -14.71
N GLU A 404 26.21 -0.91 -13.62
CA GLU A 404 27.44 -1.51 -13.10
C GLU A 404 27.93 -2.71 -13.92
N SER A 405 27.02 -3.63 -14.30
CA SER A 405 27.40 -4.91 -14.93
C SER A 405 27.39 -4.89 -16.46
N CYS A 406 26.41 -4.24 -17.08
CA CYS A 406 26.25 -4.22 -18.54
C CYS A 406 26.89 -2.96 -19.14
N ALA A 407 26.45 -1.79 -18.69
CA ALA A 407 26.87 -0.53 -19.29
C ALA A 407 28.30 -0.12 -18.89
N GLY A 408 28.79 -0.57 -17.72
CA GLY A 408 30.12 -0.25 -17.21
C GLY A 408 31.28 -0.75 -18.08
N SER A 409 31.02 -1.67 -19.02
CA SER A 409 32.01 -2.13 -20.01
C SER A 409 32.27 -1.13 -21.15
N VAL A 410 31.42 -0.11 -21.30
CA VAL A 410 31.53 0.90 -22.35
C VAL A 410 32.43 2.06 -21.91
N PRO A 411 33.23 2.66 -22.82
CA PRO A 411 33.96 3.89 -22.52
C PRO A 411 33.04 4.96 -21.93
N THR A 412 33.46 5.58 -20.82
CA THR A 412 32.61 6.46 -20.01
C THR A 412 32.07 7.66 -20.78
N ASP A 413 32.87 8.24 -21.70
CA ASP A 413 32.42 9.36 -22.53
C ASP A 413 31.34 8.94 -23.53
N THR A 414 31.46 7.73 -24.09
CA THR A 414 30.40 7.14 -24.93
C THR A 414 29.15 6.89 -24.11
N LEU A 415 29.26 6.31 -22.91
CA LEU A 415 28.11 6.06 -22.05
C LEU A 415 27.37 7.36 -21.67
N ARG A 416 28.10 8.44 -21.35
CA ARG A 416 27.51 9.78 -21.12
C ARG A 416 26.69 10.27 -22.32
N GLN A 417 27.21 10.07 -23.55
CA GLN A 417 26.51 10.45 -24.79
C GLN A 417 25.27 9.59 -25.04
N LEU A 418 25.32 8.28 -24.73
CA LEU A 418 24.16 7.39 -24.84
C LEU A 418 23.06 7.79 -23.85
N ILE A 419 23.43 8.12 -22.61
CA ILE A 419 22.50 8.64 -21.60
C ILE A 419 21.87 9.93 -22.10
N ASP A 420 22.66 10.90 -22.56
CA ASP A 420 22.13 12.18 -23.05
C ASP A 420 21.20 12.05 -24.25
N SER A 421 21.47 11.07 -25.13
CA SER A 421 20.60 10.74 -26.26
C SER A 421 19.24 10.20 -25.81
N ALA A 422 19.19 9.43 -24.72
CA ALA A 422 17.94 8.88 -24.19
C ALA A 422 16.95 9.97 -23.72
N PHE A 423 17.43 11.16 -23.35
CA PHE A 423 16.60 12.31 -22.97
C PHE A 423 16.20 13.21 -24.15
N ARG A 424 16.59 12.88 -25.39
CA ARG A 424 16.31 13.67 -26.61
C ARG A 424 15.54 12.84 -27.64
N PRO A 425 14.27 12.48 -27.39
CA PRO A 425 13.48 11.70 -28.33
C PRO A 425 13.29 12.47 -29.65
N GLY A 426 13.54 11.82 -30.79
CA GLY A 426 13.26 12.35 -32.13
C GLY A 426 14.41 13.07 -32.85
N VAL A 427 15.59 13.20 -32.23
CA VAL A 427 16.82 13.40 -33.01
C VAL A 427 17.23 12.02 -33.48
N ASP A 428 16.98 11.69 -34.75
CA ASP A 428 17.45 10.43 -35.33
C ASP A 428 18.89 10.20 -34.89
N ALA A 429 19.19 9.00 -34.40
CA ALA A 429 20.55 8.51 -34.20
C ALA A 429 21.31 8.36 -35.54
N ALA A 430 21.05 9.25 -36.50
CA ALA A 430 21.52 9.30 -37.87
C ALA A 430 22.99 9.75 -38.00
N HIS A 431 23.72 9.88 -36.89
CA HIS A 431 25.14 10.25 -36.91
C HIS A 431 26.08 9.32 -36.15
N SER A 432 25.67 8.10 -35.86
CA SER A 432 26.60 7.13 -35.26
C SER A 432 26.22 5.70 -35.62
N ASP A 433 27.18 4.99 -36.20
CA ASP A 433 27.18 3.54 -36.42
C ASP A 433 27.01 2.75 -35.08
N ILE A 434 25.85 2.81 -34.43
CA ILE A 434 25.55 2.13 -33.16
C ILE A 434 24.69 0.85 -33.30
N PRO A 435 24.94 -0.09 -34.25
CA PRO A 435 24.50 -1.47 -34.05
C PRO A 435 25.16 -2.11 -32.80
N SER A 436 26.34 -1.62 -32.39
CA SER A 436 27.19 -2.24 -31.36
C SER A 436 26.70 -2.08 -29.91
N TYR A 437 25.81 -1.14 -29.61
CA TYR A 437 25.37 -0.85 -28.23
C TYR A 437 23.85 -0.91 -28.03
N SER A 438 23.12 -1.57 -28.93
CA SER A 438 21.66 -1.73 -28.83
C SER A 438 21.21 -2.31 -27.49
N GLN A 439 21.99 -3.25 -26.93
CA GLN A 439 21.78 -3.87 -25.62
C GLN A 439 21.84 -2.88 -24.45
N ILE A 440 22.40 -1.68 -24.66
CA ILE A 440 22.50 -0.61 -23.65
C ILE A 440 21.49 0.50 -23.95
N VAL A 441 21.38 0.91 -25.22
CA VAL A 441 20.49 2.00 -25.65
C VAL A 441 19.03 1.65 -25.43
N GLU A 442 18.62 0.41 -25.72
CA GLU A 442 17.21 0.01 -25.58
C GLU A 442 16.72 0.07 -24.11
N PRO A 443 17.40 -0.56 -23.12
CA PRO A 443 16.98 -0.44 -21.72
C PRO A 443 17.01 1.01 -21.19
N LEU A 444 18.03 1.80 -21.54
CA LEU A 444 18.10 3.22 -21.15
C LEU A 444 16.91 4.02 -21.71
N ASN A 445 16.61 3.84 -22.99
CA ASN A 445 15.46 4.50 -23.63
C ASN A 445 14.15 4.05 -23.00
N LYS A 446 13.98 2.76 -22.72
CA LYS A 446 12.79 2.24 -22.03
C LYS A 446 12.64 2.84 -20.64
N PHE A 447 13.72 2.94 -19.86
CA PHE A 447 13.67 3.49 -18.51
C PHE A 447 13.33 4.98 -18.52
N VAL A 448 14.01 5.79 -19.34
CA VAL A 448 13.73 7.22 -19.46
C VAL A 448 12.32 7.47 -20.02
N THR A 449 11.88 6.67 -21.00
CA THR A 449 10.52 6.76 -21.56
C THR A 449 9.48 6.38 -20.52
N TYR A 450 9.69 5.29 -19.77
CA TYR A 450 8.78 4.85 -18.73
C TYR A 450 8.52 5.96 -17.71
N ILE A 451 9.56 6.64 -17.24
CA ILE A 451 9.43 7.73 -16.28
C ILE A 451 8.81 8.98 -16.90
N SER A 452 9.31 9.42 -18.07
CA SER A 452 8.83 10.65 -18.70
C SER A 452 7.38 10.57 -19.19
N THR A 453 6.90 9.37 -19.51
CA THR A 453 5.52 9.14 -19.99
C THR A 453 4.61 8.54 -18.91
N HIS A 454 5.11 8.39 -17.68
CA HIS A 454 4.33 7.86 -16.58
C HIS A 454 3.08 8.74 -16.33
N PRO A 455 1.87 8.18 -16.15
CA PRO A 455 0.65 8.98 -15.97
C PRO A 455 0.76 10.02 -14.86
N CYS A 456 1.35 9.68 -13.72
CA CYS A 456 1.55 10.63 -12.61
C CYS A 456 2.51 11.77 -12.98
N VAL A 457 3.56 11.48 -13.76
CA VAL A 457 4.49 12.52 -14.23
C VAL A 457 3.76 13.42 -15.23
N LEU A 458 3.04 12.88 -16.20
CA LEU A 458 2.30 13.68 -17.18
C LEU A 458 1.27 14.62 -16.54
N ALA A 459 0.56 14.12 -15.51
CA ALA A 459 -0.46 14.87 -14.77
C ALA A 459 0.10 15.82 -13.69
N ALA A 460 1.39 15.71 -13.33
CA ALA A 460 2.03 16.57 -12.35
C ALA A 460 2.28 18.00 -12.86
N SER A 461 2.61 18.89 -11.93
CA SER A 461 2.99 20.28 -12.22
C SER A 461 4.19 20.35 -13.17
N ALA A 462 4.29 21.43 -13.95
CA ALA A 462 5.42 21.61 -14.86
C ALA A 462 6.78 21.61 -14.13
N TRP A 463 6.82 22.12 -12.90
CA TRP A 463 8.03 22.13 -12.09
C TRP A 463 8.42 20.73 -11.64
N ASP A 464 7.48 19.96 -11.07
CA ASP A 464 7.76 18.61 -10.57
C ASP A 464 8.19 17.68 -11.71
N ARG A 465 7.55 17.79 -12.89
CA ARG A 465 7.98 17.10 -14.12
C ARG A 465 9.41 17.43 -14.52
N ALA A 466 9.75 18.72 -14.53
CA ALA A 466 11.10 19.15 -14.86
C ALA A 466 12.12 18.70 -13.80
N SER A 467 11.72 18.63 -12.53
CA SER A 467 12.55 18.15 -11.43
C SER A 467 12.87 16.67 -11.59
N VAL A 468 11.87 15.80 -11.76
CA VAL A 468 12.11 14.36 -11.87
C VAL A 468 13.01 14.01 -13.07
N MET A 469 12.83 14.67 -14.22
CA MET A 469 13.68 14.44 -15.39
C MET A 469 15.12 14.93 -15.18
N ARG A 470 15.30 16.03 -14.47
CA ARG A 470 16.63 16.55 -14.13
C ARG A 470 17.35 15.60 -13.17
N GLU A 471 16.67 15.15 -12.13
CA GLU A 471 17.26 14.26 -11.13
C GLU A 471 17.51 12.85 -11.68
N LEU A 472 16.65 12.34 -12.57
CA LEU A 472 16.91 11.08 -13.28
C LEU A 472 18.17 11.18 -14.15
N ARG A 473 18.35 12.29 -14.86
CA ARG A 473 19.56 12.52 -15.67
C ARG A 473 20.81 12.61 -14.78
N ILE A 474 20.72 13.32 -13.66
CA ILE A 474 21.81 13.42 -12.68
C ILE A 474 22.17 12.02 -12.14
N PHE A 475 21.17 11.22 -11.76
CA PHE A 475 21.34 9.86 -11.28
C PHE A 475 22.11 8.98 -12.27
N LEU A 476 21.67 8.92 -13.54
CA LEU A 476 22.35 8.12 -14.56
C LEU A 476 23.79 8.59 -14.82
N HIS A 477 24.06 9.90 -14.82
CA HIS A 477 25.43 10.44 -14.96
C HIS A 477 26.31 10.21 -13.72
N ALA A 478 25.71 10.14 -12.53
CA ALA A 478 26.41 9.85 -11.30
C ALA A 478 26.97 8.41 -11.28
N HIS A 479 26.25 7.43 -11.85
CA HIS A 479 26.80 6.09 -12.09
C HIS A 479 28.06 6.12 -12.95
N VAL A 480 28.06 6.88 -14.05
CA VAL A 480 29.25 6.98 -14.91
C VAL A 480 30.41 7.64 -14.17
N THR A 481 30.12 8.63 -13.33
CA THR A 481 31.14 9.30 -12.52
C THR A 481 31.71 8.37 -11.44
N GLN A 482 30.87 7.60 -10.76
CA GLN A 482 31.31 6.58 -9.80
C GLN A 482 32.17 5.49 -10.45
N LEU A 483 31.86 5.07 -11.69
CA LEU A 483 32.71 4.14 -12.45
C LEU A 483 34.10 4.71 -12.70
N VAL A 484 34.21 6.00 -13.03
CA VAL A 484 35.50 6.69 -13.17
C VAL A 484 36.24 6.71 -11.84
N ASP A 485 35.57 7.09 -10.75
CA ASP A 485 36.14 7.15 -9.41
C ASP A 485 36.68 5.76 -8.97
N ASN A 486 35.94 4.68 -9.25
CA ASN A 486 36.36 3.31 -8.99
C ASN A 486 37.62 2.93 -9.79
N VAL A 487 37.65 3.25 -11.09
CA VAL A 487 38.82 2.97 -11.96
C VAL A 487 40.06 3.73 -11.48
N ASP A 488 39.92 4.99 -11.09
CA ASP A 488 41.04 5.79 -10.61
C ASP A 488 41.51 5.32 -9.23
N PHE A 489 40.60 4.90 -8.35
CA PHE A 489 40.94 4.24 -7.09
C PHE A 489 41.75 2.95 -7.31
N GLN A 490 41.33 2.09 -8.24
CA GLN A 490 42.06 0.86 -8.57
C GLN A 490 43.46 1.13 -9.13
N LYS A 491 43.63 2.13 -10.00
CA LYS A 491 44.96 2.55 -10.50
C LYS A 491 45.88 3.02 -9.37
N ASN A 492 45.34 3.76 -8.40
CA ASN A 492 46.08 4.22 -7.23
C ASN A 492 46.55 3.04 -6.37
N GLN A 493 45.68 2.06 -6.11
CA GLN A 493 46.04 0.84 -5.39
C GLN A 493 47.15 0.05 -6.11
N GLN A 494 47.06 -0.12 -7.44
CA GLN A 494 48.07 -0.82 -8.23
C GLN A 494 49.42 -0.09 -8.20
N THR A 495 49.40 1.24 -8.30
CA THR A 495 50.61 2.08 -8.25
C THR A 495 51.27 2.00 -6.87
N ALA A 496 50.49 2.02 -5.79
CA ALA A 496 51.00 1.88 -4.43
C ALA A 496 51.60 0.50 -4.14
N ALA A 497 50.92 -0.57 -4.58
CA ALA A 497 51.40 -1.95 -4.42
C ALA A 497 52.76 -2.16 -5.10
N SER A 498 53.01 -1.50 -6.24
CA SER A 498 54.30 -1.55 -6.94
C SER A 498 55.46 -0.88 -6.18
N ARG A 499 55.18 -0.06 -5.16
CA ARG A 499 56.17 0.72 -4.38
C ARG A 499 56.48 0.12 -2.99
N ASN A 500 56.13 -1.15 -2.72
CA ASN A 500 56.24 -1.80 -1.40
C ASN A 500 55.45 -1.09 -0.28
N GLY A 501 54.44 -0.28 -0.63
CA GLY A 501 53.52 0.35 0.32
C GLY A 501 52.16 -0.35 0.32
N CYS A 502 51.60 -0.60 1.50
CA CYS A 502 50.20 -0.98 1.66
C CYS A 502 49.36 0.31 1.73
N VAL A 503 49.00 0.88 0.58
CA VAL A 503 48.15 2.08 0.54
C VAL A 503 46.80 1.71 -0.05
N THR A 504 45.76 1.79 0.78
CA THR A 504 44.34 1.59 0.44
C THR A 504 43.62 2.92 0.15
N GLU A 505 44.37 3.96 -0.20
CA GLU A 505 43.92 5.36 -0.18
C GLU A 505 43.57 5.86 -1.59
N TYR A 506 42.49 6.62 -1.67
CA TYR A 506 42.12 7.34 -2.87
C TYR A 506 42.89 8.67 -2.93
N ASP A 507 43.75 8.83 -3.94
CA ASP A 507 44.39 10.12 -4.23
C ASP A 507 43.35 11.08 -4.80
N ALA A 508 42.67 11.77 -3.89
CA ALA A 508 41.72 12.82 -4.18
C ALA A 508 42.47 14.00 -4.80
N ASN A 509 42.67 13.96 -6.12
CA ASN A 509 43.09 15.12 -6.90
C ASN A 509 41.95 16.17 -6.92
N GLN A 510 41.70 16.81 -5.76
CA GLN A 510 40.83 17.95 -5.45
C GLN A 510 39.43 17.70 -4.83
N GLN A 511 38.97 16.46 -4.62
CA GLN A 511 37.63 16.21 -4.06
C GLN A 511 37.67 15.68 -2.62
N THR A 512 37.11 16.44 -1.67
CA THR A 512 36.98 16.00 -0.27
C THR A 512 35.89 14.94 -0.10
N PHE A 513 35.98 14.14 0.97
CA PHE A 513 34.91 13.20 1.35
C PHE A 513 33.54 13.89 1.40
N PHE A 514 33.47 15.07 2.05
CA PHE A 514 32.24 15.86 2.15
C PHE A 514 31.66 16.23 0.78
N GLY A 515 32.53 16.67 -0.15
CA GLY A 515 32.12 17.05 -1.50
C GLY A 515 31.63 15.86 -2.30
N TRP A 516 32.38 14.75 -2.26
CA TRP A 516 32.04 13.52 -2.98
C TRP A 516 30.74 12.88 -2.48
N VAL A 517 30.61 12.70 -1.16
CA VAL A 517 29.46 12.00 -0.56
C VAL A 517 28.15 12.73 -0.80
N ARG A 518 28.16 14.08 -0.90
CA ARG A 518 26.99 14.92 -1.19
C ARG A 518 26.73 15.17 -2.67
N THR A 519 27.62 14.74 -3.56
CA THR A 519 27.46 14.94 -5.01
C THR A 519 27.42 13.60 -5.72
N THR A 520 28.54 13.12 -6.26
CA THR A 520 28.62 11.86 -7.00
C THR A 520 27.94 10.73 -6.23
N SER A 521 28.29 10.55 -4.96
CA SER A 521 27.84 9.38 -4.20
C SER A 521 26.37 9.45 -3.80
N ALA A 522 25.88 10.59 -3.30
CA ALA A 522 24.46 10.79 -3.01
C ALA A 522 23.60 10.74 -4.28
N ASN A 523 24.09 11.30 -5.40
CA ASN A 523 23.38 11.30 -6.68
C ASN A 523 23.41 9.93 -7.36
N HIS A 524 24.40 9.09 -7.07
CA HIS A 524 24.45 7.69 -7.49
C HIS A 524 23.41 6.85 -6.75
N THR A 525 22.95 7.28 -5.57
CA THR A 525 21.76 6.65 -4.98
C THR A 525 20.53 7.08 -5.77
N SER A 526 19.58 6.18 -5.96
CA SER A 526 18.30 6.51 -6.60
C SER A 526 17.40 7.42 -5.75
N CYS A 527 17.83 7.80 -4.54
CA CYS A 527 17.05 8.60 -3.58
C CYS A 527 16.63 9.98 -4.13
N PRO A 528 17.51 10.83 -4.70
CA PRO A 528 17.11 12.16 -5.16
C PRO A 528 16.11 12.13 -6.33
N TYR A 529 16.27 11.17 -7.23
CA TYR A 529 15.35 10.92 -8.34
C TYR A 529 14.01 10.38 -7.82
N SER A 530 14.02 9.37 -6.94
CA SER A 530 12.80 8.80 -6.34
C SER A 530 12.02 9.83 -5.53
N PHE A 531 12.72 10.70 -4.79
CA PHE A 531 12.12 11.85 -4.12
C PHE A 531 11.39 12.74 -5.12
N SER A 532 12.01 13.10 -6.25
CA SER A 532 11.33 13.91 -7.28
C SER A 532 10.16 13.17 -7.95
N PHE A 533 10.22 11.85 -8.07
CA PHE A 533 9.10 11.04 -8.57
C PHE A 533 7.92 11.03 -7.59
N VAL A 534 8.18 10.95 -6.28
CA VAL A 534 7.14 11.11 -5.23
C VAL A 534 6.49 12.49 -5.33
N SER A 535 7.26 13.55 -5.60
CA SER A 535 6.67 14.88 -5.86
C SER A 535 5.70 14.86 -7.04
N CYS A 536 6.00 14.14 -8.13
CA CYS A 536 5.06 13.96 -9.25
C CYS A 536 3.81 13.16 -8.84
N LEU A 537 3.98 12.06 -8.10
CA LEU A 537 2.85 11.28 -7.57
C LEU A 537 1.91 12.17 -6.76
N LEU A 538 2.43 12.84 -5.72
CA LEU A 538 1.64 13.71 -4.85
C LEU A 538 1.05 14.91 -5.60
N SER A 539 1.82 15.52 -6.51
CA SER A 539 1.31 16.57 -7.38
C SER A 539 0.08 16.09 -8.15
N SER A 540 0.13 14.91 -8.76
CA SER A 540 -0.95 14.37 -9.58
C SER A 540 -2.16 13.88 -8.78
N SER A 541 -1.95 13.09 -7.72
CA SER A 541 -3.02 12.34 -7.05
C SER A 541 -3.61 13.09 -5.85
N LEU A 542 -2.80 13.86 -5.14
CA LEU A 542 -3.22 14.56 -3.93
C LEU A 542 -3.47 16.04 -4.19
N LEU A 543 -2.65 16.69 -5.02
CA LEU A 543 -2.68 18.15 -5.20
C LEU A 543 -3.34 18.61 -6.50
N GLY A 544 -3.94 17.70 -7.27
CA GLY A 544 -4.68 18.03 -8.49
C GLY A 544 -3.82 18.69 -9.58
N GLY A 545 -2.58 18.25 -9.74
CA GLY A 545 -1.58 18.76 -10.68
C GLY A 545 -0.85 20.04 -10.22
N LYS A 546 -1.09 20.51 -8.98
CA LYS A 546 -0.37 21.64 -8.41
C LYS A 546 1.03 21.25 -7.96
N GLU A 547 1.90 22.24 -7.88
CA GLU A 547 3.28 22.04 -7.43
C GLU A 547 3.34 21.51 -6.00
N CYS A 548 4.20 20.51 -5.77
CA CYS A 548 4.38 19.87 -4.46
C CYS A 548 4.88 20.88 -3.40
N PHE A 549 5.80 21.76 -3.77
CA PHE A 549 6.42 22.76 -2.87
C PHE A 549 6.55 24.11 -3.58
N PRO A 550 5.48 24.92 -3.65
CA PRO A 550 5.48 26.16 -4.43
C PRO A 550 6.37 27.27 -3.83
N ALA A 551 6.51 27.38 -2.51
CA ALA A 551 7.21 28.49 -1.88
C ALA A 551 8.74 28.30 -1.86
N VAL A 552 9.49 29.41 -1.85
CA VAL A 552 10.97 29.37 -1.83
C VAL A 552 11.50 28.63 -0.60
N GLN A 553 10.93 28.88 0.58
CA GLN A 553 11.32 28.16 1.80
C GLN A 553 11.05 26.65 1.68
N GLU A 554 9.89 26.26 1.14
CA GLU A 554 9.53 24.85 0.96
C GLU A 554 10.48 24.15 0.01
N LYS A 555 10.78 24.76 -1.15
CA LYS A 555 11.75 24.23 -2.11
C LYS A 555 13.11 24.03 -1.47
N TYR A 556 13.54 25.00 -0.67
CA TYR A 556 14.83 24.94 -0.01
C TYR A 556 14.87 23.81 1.02
N PHE A 557 13.88 23.72 1.91
CA PHE A 557 13.83 22.68 2.94
C PHE A 557 13.60 21.29 2.36
N ALA A 558 12.76 21.14 1.34
CA ALA A 558 12.59 19.88 0.63
C ALA A 558 13.90 19.44 -0.07
N SER A 559 14.62 20.38 -0.69
CA SER A 559 15.93 20.09 -1.29
C SER A 559 16.97 19.69 -0.25
N ALA A 560 16.96 20.34 0.93
CA ALA A 560 17.84 20.00 2.04
C ALA A 560 17.51 18.61 2.59
N ALA A 561 16.23 18.30 2.84
CA ALA A 561 15.77 16.99 3.30
C ALA A 561 16.20 15.88 2.32
N ARG A 562 15.93 16.08 1.02
CA ARG A 562 16.36 15.16 -0.04
C ARG A 562 17.86 14.90 -0.02
N LEU A 563 18.68 15.93 0.12
CA LEU A 563 20.14 15.79 0.12
C LEU A 563 20.64 15.07 1.38
N HIS A 564 20.13 15.43 2.55
CA HIS A 564 20.47 14.75 3.81
C HIS A 564 20.08 13.27 3.76
N LEU A 565 18.89 12.98 3.23
CA LEU A 565 18.42 11.60 3.06
C LEU A 565 19.34 10.80 2.13
N ALA A 566 19.64 11.31 0.93
CA ALA A 566 20.51 10.62 -0.03
C ALA A 566 21.94 10.41 0.52
N THR A 567 22.47 11.42 1.21
CA THR A 567 23.80 11.35 1.83
C THR A 567 23.85 10.29 2.94
N MET A 568 22.85 10.29 3.84
CA MET A 568 22.72 9.28 4.89
C MET A 568 22.62 7.87 4.31
N CYS A 569 21.77 7.67 3.29
CA CYS A 569 21.59 6.37 2.66
C CYS A 569 22.88 5.84 2.03
N ARG A 570 23.66 6.72 1.40
CA ARG A 570 24.97 6.34 0.87
C ARG A 570 25.92 5.88 1.97
N MET A 571 26.03 6.64 3.07
CA MET A 571 26.93 6.30 4.17
C MET A 571 26.54 4.96 4.83
N TYR A 572 25.24 4.68 4.98
CA TYR A 572 24.79 3.36 5.47
C TYR A 572 25.10 2.22 4.51
N ASN A 573 24.95 2.44 3.20
CA ASN A 573 25.34 1.47 2.19
C ASN A 573 26.84 1.18 2.28
N ASP A 574 27.69 2.21 2.28
CA ASP A 574 29.15 2.12 2.41
C ASP A 574 29.59 1.40 3.69
N TYR A 575 28.90 1.67 4.80
CA TYR A 575 29.13 0.99 6.07
C TYR A 575 28.89 -0.52 5.96
N GLY A 576 27.77 -0.92 5.32
CA GLY A 576 27.42 -2.33 5.12
C GLY A 576 28.30 -3.03 4.08
N SER A 577 28.69 -2.32 3.02
CA SER A 577 29.37 -2.86 1.84
C SER A 577 30.89 -2.85 1.92
N THR A 578 31.49 -2.28 2.98
CA THR A 578 32.96 -2.11 3.12
C THR A 578 33.77 -3.33 2.66
N GLY A 579 33.37 -4.55 3.06
CA GLY A 579 34.07 -5.78 2.70
C GLY A 579 33.88 -6.20 1.24
N ARG A 580 32.67 -5.97 0.68
CA ARG A 580 32.37 -6.24 -0.73
C ARG A 580 33.13 -5.25 -1.62
N ASP A 581 33.05 -3.97 -1.32
CA ASP A 581 33.66 -2.91 -2.12
C ASP A 581 35.19 -3.08 -2.18
N ALA A 582 35.82 -3.45 -1.05
CA ALA A 582 37.24 -3.78 -1.03
C ALA A 582 37.60 -4.98 -1.93
N ALA A 583 36.72 -5.99 -2.02
CA ALA A 583 36.95 -7.17 -2.86
C ALA A 583 36.70 -6.90 -4.36
N GLU A 584 35.76 -6.00 -4.67
CA GLU A 584 35.41 -5.59 -6.03
C GLU A 584 36.28 -4.43 -6.54
N GLY A 585 37.06 -3.80 -5.67
CA GLY A 585 37.88 -2.63 -5.99
C GLY A 585 37.04 -1.37 -6.20
N ASN A 586 35.87 -1.28 -5.54
CA ASN A 586 35.01 -0.10 -5.59
C ASN A 586 35.47 0.94 -4.56
N LEU A 587 35.36 2.22 -4.92
CA LEU A 587 35.62 3.32 -3.99
C LEU A 587 34.51 3.37 -2.93
N ASN A 588 34.90 3.27 -1.66
CA ASN A 588 34.02 3.37 -0.50
C ASN A 588 34.33 4.66 0.29
N SER A 589 33.33 5.17 1.02
CA SER A 589 33.48 6.32 1.92
C SER A 589 34.72 6.26 2.82
N ILE A 590 35.11 5.08 3.33
CA ILE A 590 36.24 4.95 4.26
C ILE A 590 37.63 5.02 3.59
N ASN A 591 37.69 5.09 2.25
CA ASN A 591 38.95 5.17 1.49
C ASN A 591 39.47 6.60 1.31
N PHE A 592 38.72 7.59 1.77
CA PHE A 592 39.10 9.00 1.69
C PHE A 592 40.17 9.36 2.74
N PRO A 593 41.13 10.25 2.41
CA PRO A 593 42.25 10.59 3.29
C PRO A 593 41.84 11.18 4.64
N GLU A 594 40.66 11.81 4.73
CA GLU A 594 40.12 12.34 5.98
C GLU A 594 39.99 11.26 7.08
N TYR A 595 39.83 9.99 6.70
CA TYR A 595 39.74 8.87 7.62
C TYR A 595 41.11 8.37 8.13
N ASP A 596 42.23 8.81 7.57
CA ASP A 596 43.56 8.29 7.96
C ASP A 596 43.99 8.72 9.36
N SER A 597 43.43 9.82 9.82
CA SER A 597 43.57 10.28 11.21
C SER A 597 42.78 9.45 12.22
N THR A 598 41.96 8.47 11.78
CA THR A 598 41.12 7.64 12.66
C THR A 598 41.89 6.40 13.13
N PRO A 599 42.41 6.36 14.38
CA PRO A 599 43.13 5.20 14.89
C PRO A 599 42.18 4.01 15.10
N GLY A 600 42.63 2.80 14.74
CA GLY A 600 41.88 1.56 14.98
C GLY A 600 41.43 0.80 13.73
N GLY A 601 41.92 1.17 12.54
CA GLY A 601 41.70 0.43 11.30
C GLY A 601 40.26 0.53 10.78
N THR A 602 39.86 -0.43 9.95
CA THR A 602 38.58 -0.43 9.21
C THR A 602 37.36 -0.26 10.12
N GLU A 603 37.29 -0.95 11.26
CA GLU A 603 36.15 -0.87 12.17
C GLU A 603 36.01 0.51 12.84
N ALA A 604 37.13 1.19 13.12
CA ALA A 604 37.10 2.55 13.63
C ALA A 604 36.63 3.54 12.54
N LYS A 605 37.10 3.39 11.30
CA LYS A 605 36.63 4.19 10.15
C LYS A 605 35.13 3.99 9.91
N LYS A 606 34.64 2.74 9.98
CA LYS A 606 33.21 2.42 9.88
C LYS A 606 32.39 3.07 10.99
N ARG A 607 32.86 3.05 12.23
CA ARG A 607 32.17 3.73 13.35
C ARG A 607 32.06 5.24 13.12
N ALA A 608 33.16 5.88 12.68
CA ALA A 608 33.14 7.30 12.35
C ALA A 608 32.15 7.61 11.21
N LEU A 609 32.11 6.78 10.16
CA LEU A 609 31.14 6.90 9.08
C LEU A 609 29.69 6.79 9.58
N PHE A 610 29.41 5.84 10.49
CA PHE A 610 28.08 5.66 11.08
C PHE A 610 27.66 6.87 11.92
N GLU A 611 28.58 7.45 12.70
CA GLU A 611 28.31 8.67 13.48
C GLU A 611 27.97 9.87 12.59
N ILE A 612 28.63 10.01 11.43
CA ILE A 612 28.31 11.05 10.45
C ILE A 612 26.96 10.76 9.76
N ALA A 613 26.65 9.50 9.46
CA ALA A 613 25.34 9.12 8.93
C ALA A 613 24.21 9.48 9.90
N ASP A 614 24.40 9.28 11.21
CA ASP A 614 23.43 9.69 12.23
C ASP A 614 23.31 11.22 12.34
N TYR A 615 24.40 11.96 12.13
CA TYR A 615 24.32 13.42 11.96
C TYR A 615 23.44 13.82 10.77
N GLU A 616 23.61 13.19 9.60
CA GLU A 616 22.76 13.45 8.42
C GLU A 616 21.30 13.10 8.69
N ARG A 617 21.02 12.01 9.41
CA ARG A 617 19.67 11.63 9.85
C ARG A 617 19.03 12.71 10.72
N ASN A 618 19.77 13.24 11.69
CA ASN A 618 19.30 14.34 12.54
C ASN A 618 19.03 15.63 11.72
N CYS A 619 19.88 15.92 10.73
CA CYS A 619 19.66 17.04 9.80
C CYS A 619 18.40 16.84 8.93
N LEU A 620 18.15 15.63 8.43
CA LEU A 620 16.93 15.27 7.72
C LEU A 620 15.69 15.54 8.60
N THR A 621 15.67 15.06 9.84
CA THR A 621 14.56 15.30 10.78
C THR A 621 14.29 16.79 10.95
N ARG A 622 15.34 17.60 11.15
CA ARG A 622 15.19 19.07 11.27
C ARG A 622 14.70 19.73 9.99
N ALA A 623 15.15 19.26 8.83
CA ALA A 623 14.69 19.78 7.54
C ALA A 623 13.20 19.47 7.31
N LEU A 624 12.74 18.25 7.63
CA LEU A 624 11.32 17.87 7.55
C LEU A 624 10.45 18.67 8.53
N GLN A 625 10.93 18.85 9.78
CA GLN A 625 10.24 19.70 10.75
C GLN A 625 10.13 21.14 10.27
N SER A 626 11.22 21.69 9.71
CA SER A 626 11.22 23.05 9.16
C SER A 626 10.27 23.17 7.97
N LEU A 627 10.23 22.14 7.11
CA LEU A 627 9.34 22.07 5.94
C LEU A 627 7.86 22.00 6.36
N GLY A 628 7.53 21.20 7.37
CA GLY A 628 6.17 21.11 7.92
C GLY A 628 5.74 22.34 8.72
N ALA A 629 6.70 23.11 9.25
CA ALA A 629 6.45 24.33 10.01
C ALA A 629 6.35 25.60 9.14
N VAL A 630 6.67 25.53 7.84
CA VAL A 630 6.40 26.65 6.94
C VAL A 630 4.90 26.90 6.98
N SER A 631 4.47 28.14 7.28
CA SER A 631 3.05 28.48 7.32
C SER A 631 2.43 28.20 5.95
N ARG A 632 1.59 27.17 5.90
CA ARG A 632 0.81 26.85 4.71
C ARG A 632 -0.67 27.13 4.84
N ASP A 633 -1.11 27.74 5.95
CA ASP A 633 -2.49 28.20 6.14
C ASP A 633 -2.89 29.10 4.96
N THR A 634 -3.63 28.49 4.06
CA THR A 634 -4.14 29.14 2.86
C THR A 634 -5.47 29.84 3.12
N GLY A 635 -6.05 29.65 4.32
CA GLY A 635 -7.44 29.96 4.64
C GLY A 635 -8.45 28.98 4.02
N ASP A 636 -7.98 27.93 3.33
CA ASP A 636 -8.80 26.86 2.75
C ASP A 636 -8.49 25.54 3.47
N ALA A 637 -9.43 25.14 4.33
CA ALA A 637 -9.31 23.94 5.16
C ALA A 637 -9.02 22.66 4.35
N SER A 638 -9.51 22.57 3.10
CA SER A 638 -9.26 21.41 2.23
C SER A 638 -7.81 21.38 1.75
N LEU A 639 -7.29 22.53 1.31
CA LEU A 639 -5.89 22.66 0.89
C LEU A 639 -4.94 22.41 2.07
N ASP A 640 -5.26 22.94 3.25
CA ASP A 640 -4.45 22.78 4.45
C ASP A 640 -4.43 21.30 4.90
N GLN A 641 -5.57 20.60 4.82
CA GLN A 641 -5.64 19.16 5.10
C GLN A 641 -4.78 18.34 4.11
N MET A 642 -4.85 18.64 2.81
CA MET A 642 -4.03 17.95 1.80
C MET A 642 -2.54 18.19 2.01
N GLN A 643 -2.13 19.37 2.50
CA GLN A 643 -0.71 19.66 2.80
C GLN A 643 -0.22 18.93 4.05
N ASN A 644 -1.05 18.81 5.09
CA ASN A 644 -0.71 17.98 6.24
C ASN A 644 -0.55 16.52 5.82
N ARG A 645 -1.50 16.03 5.01
CA ARG A 645 -1.47 14.69 4.44
C ARG A 645 -0.22 14.43 3.60
N GLN A 646 0.18 15.40 2.78
CA GLN A 646 1.41 15.36 2.00
C GLN A 646 2.64 15.12 2.89
N MET A 647 2.73 15.78 4.05
CA MET A 647 3.86 15.64 4.98
C MET A 647 3.89 14.28 5.67
N GLU A 648 2.74 13.67 5.97
CA GLU A 648 2.67 12.30 6.47
C GLU A 648 3.26 11.30 5.47
N ILE A 649 2.94 11.46 4.18
CA ILE A 649 3.49 10.61 3.11
C ILE A 649 4.99 10.83 2.95
N TRP A 650 5.49 12.07 3.08
CA TRP A 650 6.92 12.34 3.07
C TRP A 650 7.67 11.72 4.24
N GLN A 651 7.08 11.74 5.43
CA GLN A 651 7.67 11.07 6.59
C GLN A 651 7.75 9.56 6.34
N MET A 652 6.67 8.94 5.84
CA MET A 652 6.67 7.52 5.46
C MET A 652 7.73 7.20 4.39
N PHE A 653 7.89 8.04 3.37
CA PHE A 653 8.92 7.87 2.34
C PHE A 653 10.35 7.93 2.93
N CYS A 654 10.60 8.87 3.84
CA CYS A 654 11.89 8.98 4.51
C CYS A 654 12.15 7.75 5.40
N ASP A 655 11.15 7.26 6.12
CA ASP A 655 11.23 6.04 6.94
C ASP A 655 11.54 4.80 6.09
N VAL A 656 10.92 4.66 4.91
CA VAL A 656 11.25 3.60 3.93
C VAL A 656 12.73 3.64 3.55
N THR A 657 13.22 4.83 3.24
CA THR A 657 14.59 5.01 2.73
C THR A 657 15.62 4.82 3.86
N ASP A 658 15.32 5.28 5.07
CA ASP A 658 16.09 5.03 6.29
C ASP A 658 16.11 3.54 6.66
N LEU A 659 14.98 2.83 6.53
CA LEU A 659 14.92 1.39 6.80
C LEU A 659 15.87 0.60 5.90
N TYR A 660 15.95 0.90 4.60
CA TYR A 660 16.95 0.27 3.73
C TYR A 660 18.37 0.46 4.27
N GLY A 661 18.70 1.68 4.71
CA GLY A 661 20.00 1.98 5.33
C GLY A 661 20.25 1.16 6.60
N GLN A 662 19.27 1.09 7.50
CA GLN A 662 19.37 0.28 8.73
C GLN A 662 19.52 -1.22 8.42
N ILE A 663 18.87 -1.72 7.36
CA ILE A 663 19.06 -3.10 6.91
C ILE A 663 20.52 -3.31 6.50
N TYR A 664 21.14 -2.43 5.71
CA TYR A 664 22.56 -2.54 5.33
C TYR A 664 23.51 -2.57 6.54
N VAL A 665 23.18 -1.81 7.59
CA VAL A 665 23.95 -1.80 8.85
C VAL A 665 23.86 -3.15 9.57
N VAL A 666 22.67 -3.78 9.59
CA VAL A 666 22.46 -5.09 10.23
C VAL A 666 23.01 -6.23 9.37
N ARG A 667 22.84 -6.14 8.04
CA ARG A 667 23.21 -7.16 7.08
C ARG A 667 23.37 -6.56 5.68
N ASP A 668 24.51 -6.81 5.04
CA ASP A 668 24.69 -6.49 3.63
C ASP A 668 23.73 -7.31 2.75
N ILE A 669 22.93 -6.60 1.95
CA ILE A 669 21.93 -7.16 1.03
C ILE A 669 22.23 -6.87 -0.45
N GLY A 670 23.37 -6.24 -0.77
CA GLY A 670 23.72 -5.90 -2.15
C GLY A 670 24.05 -7.13 -3.00
N SER A 671 23.77 -7.03 -4.30
CA SER A 671 24.16 -8.02 -5.30
C SER A 671 25.67 -8.06 -5.45
N ARG A 672 26.23 -9.23 -5.77
CA ARG A 672 27.65 -9.38 -6.12
C ARG A 672 27.77 -9.40 -7.64
N VAL A 673 28.73 -8.66 -8.17
CA VAL A 673 29.04 -8.74 -9.60
C VAL A 673 29.77 -10.05 -9.86
N THR A 674 29.11 -11.02 -10.49
CA THR A 674 29.82 -12.18 -11.04
C THR A 674 30.52 -11.73 -12.31
N GLY A 675 31.86 -11.63 -12.27
CA GLY A 675 32.65 -11.28 -13.46
C GLY A 675 32.42 -12.28 -14.61
N PRO A 676 32.76 -11.91 -15.86
CA PRO A 676 32.66 -12.85 -16.97
C PRO A 676 33.48 -14.10 -16.65
N VAL A 677 32.82 -15.27 -16.70
CA VAL A 677 33.47 -16.57 -16.55
C VAL A 677 34.66 -16.58 -17.51
N SER A 678 35.88 -16.55 -16.95
CA SER A 678 37.10 -16.74 -17.72
C SER A 678 36.91 -18.00 -18.54
N GLY A 679 36.93 -17.87 -19.86
CA GLY A 679 36.80 -18.98 -20.79
C GLY A 679 37.80 -20.10 -20.45
N PRO A 680 37.54 -21.33 -20.90
CA PRO A 680 38.34 -22.49 -20.54
C PRO A 680 39.81 -22.19 -20.81
N LYS A 681 40.63 -22.30 -19.76
CA LYS A 681 42.09 -22.26 -19.90
C LYS A 681 42.47 -23.35 -20.90
N ALA A 682 43.05 -22.94 -22.02
CA ALA A 682 43.66 -23.84 -23.00
C ALA A 682 44.84 -24.59 -22.39
#